data_AF-A0A1G9GLU4-F1
#
_entry.id   AF-A0A1G9GLU4-F1
#
_cell.length_a   1.000
_cell.length_b   1.000
_cell.length_c   1.000
_cell.angle_alpha   90.00
_cell.angle_beta   90.00
_cell.angle_gamma   90.00
#
_symmetry.space_group_name_H-M   'P 1'
#
loop_
_entity.id
_entity.type
_entity.pdbx_description
1 polymer ?
#
loop_
_entity_poly.entity_id
_entity_poly.type
_entity_poly.pdbx_seq_one_letter_code
_entity_poly.pdbx_strand_id
1 'polypeptide(L)'
;MGMEFDRRSLFKVGASVAGGGALAASGPGIQQAAEAASVPERRITRNGVVVGFVVGEPKVVDQGTQAVVEVPVLAEGGSRLAVTQRVRPSAAEQIAAGITQGTLVDFVVKRGEVVVDDDQTQPFHTVLTKSARPVFATQKYGPELAPRDGSPGAMVAAGWVYAKSARTITIGDGRQVTEDIGGRPLPRPSRRYEETYRVAPDVEVYRVDTSSWAASQSSTFAAVPVTRDYAYSTTNRQAVFVVFDRDFRDADDARVRQIFYFTPQDVSDGKPVWDVPTQSDLLTDKGVDPVSGQRYVDIVATGVAAAPYTRSTEPFEIVPDTFYFVGDNEVSCYLFNTDMGTRNRRDNRLVLLDTGWPNSGYQYWKNIEAMGFDPRDIDDIIMAHGHGDHYGTTVELVTMIENAGGSVRLHSPREDIVGLGQDAVGNTWNLPPALPASETLIRERSDFLVYDEWMDFGNVRLMPLWSPGHTPGSASFVFEVKDPRDGKRLTFGYMGGYGWSPKIVSPTNGWQRLGFPYNLAWLQQRVAPDYVTGQHANQFPLVEIYQALKAHNNDPANRDRQLTMLDAMVPGEWVNYLEKRYATATNAIADTQPGYQSIETYGPFKPGRENGAQDVRVRLVDGGQVQHGYDRALNRNPRIPLLADGINIKIDSFVHDPDGWYVQFELDVLDSYGGFLPGVGPVESIRPEVTEILRTQRFGSRAEAEAVLATVSAGGTYRVDLTPASAIVIPTDGSPVLEAD
;
A
#
# COMPACT_ATOMS: atom_id res chain seq x y z
N MET A 1 -24.15 -36.13 47.57
CA MET A 1 -24.66 -35.37 46.41
C MET A 1 -23.50 -34.56 45.87
N GLY A 2 -22.69 -35.00 44.92
CA GLY A 2 -22.91 -35.92 43.82
C GLY A 2 -22.76 -35.15 42.51
N MET A 3 -21.52 -34.96 42.04
CA MET A 3 -21.06 -35.43 40.73
C MET A 3 -19.58 -35.14 40.49
N GLU A 4 -18.95 -36.15 39.91
CA GLU A 4 -17.54 -36.34 39.59
C GLU A 4 -17.05 -35.61 38.34
N PHE A 5 -15.73 -35.55 38.24
CA PHE A 5 -14.88 -35.14 37.12
C PHE A 5 -15.14 -35.91 35.80
N ASP A 6 -14.87 -35.26 34.66
CA ASP A 6 -14.18 -35.90 33.54
C ASP A 6 -13.16 -34.96 32.88
N ARG A 7 -12.01 -35.53 32.53
CA ARG A 7 -10.83 -34.92 31.90
C ARG A 7 -10.83 -35.25 30.41
N ARG A 8 -10.60 -34.25 29.56
CA ARG A 8 -9.94 -34.30 28.22
C ARG A 8 -9.98 -32.87 27.65
N SER A 9 -8.96 -32.03 27.82
CA SER A 9 -7.75 -31.91 26.98
C SER A 9 -8.02 -31.80 25.47
N LEU A 10 -7.60 -30.64 24.90
CA LEU A 10 -6.87 -30.45 23.63
C LEU A 10 -7.50 -29.48 22.58
N PHE A 11 -6.75 -28.40 22.29
CA PHE A 11 -6.69 -27.61 21.02
C PHE A 11 -7.97 -26.87 20.55
N LYS A 12 -8.03 -25.57 20.21
CA LYS A 12 -7.10 -24.65 19.53
C LYS A 12 -7.51 -23.18 19.77
N VAL A 13 -6.54 -22.31 20.01
CA VAL A 13 -6.52 -20.88 19.67
C VAL A 13 -5.68 -20.77 18.39
N GLY A 14 -6.07 -19.94 17.42
CA GLY A 14 -5.18 -19.60 16.31
C GLY A 14 -5.81 -18.86 15.12
N ALA A 15 -5.25 -17.67 14.88
CA ALA A 15 -5.08 -16.97 13.61
C ALA A 15 -6.31 -16.36 12.91
N SER A 16 -6.37 -15.03 12.98
CA SER A 16 -7.00 -14.14 12.00
C SER A 16 -6.26 -14.26 10.67
N VAL A 17 -6.76 -15.13 9.81
CA VAL A 17 -6.44 -15.15 8.38
C VAL A 17 -7.58 -14.41 7.67
N ALA A 18 -7.22 -13.56 6.72
CA ALA A 18 -8.13 -13.10 5.69
C ALA A 18 -8.85 -14.32 5.07
N GLY A 19 -10.15 -14.40 5.29
CA GLY A 19 -10.97 -15.52 4.83
C GLY A 19 -12.43 -15.12 4.94
N GLY A 20 -12.96 -14.55 3.87
CA GLY A 20 -14.40 -14.42 3.68
C GLY A 20 -15.02 -15.80 3.48
N GLY A 21 -15.28 -16.49 4.60
CA GLY A 21 -16.11 -17.69 4.64
C GLY A 21 -17.51 -17.34 5.12
N ALA A 22 -18.47 -17.34 4.21
CA ALA A 22 -19.88 -17.22 4.53
C ALA A 22 -20.32 -18.38 5.43
N LEU A 23 -20.82 -18.08 6.64
CA LEU A 23 -21.57 -19.03 7.45
C LEU A 23 -23.07 -18.79 7.23
N ALA A 24 -23.67 -19.73 6.50
CA ALA A 24 -25.10 -19.86 6.30
C ALA A 24 -25.80 -20.09 7.66
N ALA A 25 -26.67 -19.15 8.04
CA ALA A 25 -27.69 -19.39 9.05
C ALA A 25 -28.90 -20.04 8.37
N SER A 26 -29.11 -21.32 8.63
CA SER A 26 -30.31 -22.05 8.25
C SER A 26 -31.50 -21.63 9.14
N GLY A 27 -32.45 -20.89 8.57
CA GLY A 27 -33.78 -20.61 9.12
C GLY A 27 -34.83 -20.74 8.02
N PRO A 28 -36.06 -21.20 8.32
CA PRO A 28 -36.89 -21.87 7.34
C PRO A 28 -37.69 -20.91 6.44
N GLY A 29 -37.70 -21.22 5.15
CA GLY A 29 -38.90 -21.13 4.32
C GLY A 29 -39.23 -19.76 3.72
N ILE A 30 -38.58 -19.42 2.61
CA ILE A 30 -39.27 -18.93 1.40
C ILE A 30 -38.55 -19.56 0.20
N GLN A 31 -39.12 -20.62 -0.38
CA GLN A 31 -38.76 -21.07 -1.72
C GLN A 31 -39.20 -20.00 -2.72
N GLN A 32 -38.31 -19.07 -3.07
CA GLN A 32 -38.41 -18.38 -4.35
C GLN A 32 -38.01 -19.38 -5.43
N ALA A 33 -38.93 -19.67 -6.34
CA ALA A 33 -38.65 -20.42 -7.54
C ALA A 33 -37.54 -19.71 -8.31
N ALA A 34 -36.36 -20.34 -8.40
CA ALA A 34 -35.36 -19.96 -9.38
C ALA A 34 -35.95 -20.28 -10.76
N GLU A 35 -36.45 -19.26 -11.47
CA GLU A 35 -36.64 -19.37 -12.90
C GLU A 35 -35.28 -19.71 -13.52
N ALA A 36 -35.19 -20.88 -14.15
CA ALA A 36 -34.04 -21.24 -14.95
C ALA A 36 -33.90 -20.17 -16.05
N ALA A 37 -32.88 -19.33 -15.95
CA ALA A 37 -32.58 -18.35 -16.98
C ALA A 37 -32.42 -19.06 -18.32
N SER A 38 -33.17 -18.62 -19.34
CA SER A 38 -32.98 -19.12 -20.70
C SER A 38 -31.58 -18.72 -21.18
N VAL A 39 -30.74 -19.71 -21.46
CA VAL A 39 -29.45 -19.49 -22.14
C VAL A 39 -29.74 -18.75 -23.45
N PRO A 40 -28.99 -17.69 -23.80
CA PRO A 40 -29.21 -16.96 -25.03
C PRO A 40 -29.15 -17.91 -26.24
N GLU A 41 -30.21 -17.94 -27.05
CA GLU A 41 -30.26 -18.86 -28.20
C GLU A 41 -29.43 -18.35 -29.40
N ARG A 42 -29.09 -17.06 -29.43
CA ARG A 42 -28.38 -16.42 -30.54
C ARG A 42 -26.87 -16.45 -30.32
N ARG A 43 -26.14 -17.06 -31.25
CA ARG A 43 -24.67 -17.10 -31.24
C ARG A 43 -24.05 -15.77 -31.69
N ILE A 44 -22.81 -15.54 -31.28
CA ILE A 44 -21.95 -14.50 -31.86
C ILE A 44 -21.72 -14.81 -33.36
N THR A 45 -21.77 -13.79 -34.20
CA THR A 45 -21.70 -13.94 -35.67
C THR A 45 -20.60 -13.12 -36.33
N ARG A 46 -20.17 -12.03 -35.68
CA ARG A 46 -19.11 -11.15 -36.12
C ARG A 46 -17.77 -11.86 -35.97
N ASN A 47 -17.07 -12.00 -37.09
CA ASN A 47 -15.68 -12.45 -37.08
C ASN A 47 -14.74 -11.33 -36.61
N GLY A 48 -13.62 -11.71 -36.01
CA GLY A 48 -12.61 -10.80 -35.46
C GLY A 48 -12.68 -10.71 -33.94
N VAL A 49 -12.10 -9.65 -33.38
CA VAL A 49 -12.14 -9.39 -31.94
C VAL A 49 -13.55 -8.98 -31.53
N VAL A 50 -14.06 -9.66 -30.51
CA VAL A 50 -15.34 -9.35 -29.87
C VAL A 50 -15.07 -9.06 -28.41
N VAL A 51 -15.69 -7.99 -27.93
CA VAL A 51 -15.72 -7.63 -26.52
C VAL A 51 -17.12 -7.92 -26.00
N GLY A 52 -17.19 -8.62 -24.89
CA GLY A 52 -18.45 -9.01 -24.27
C GLY A 52 -18.38 -8.94 -22.75
N PHE A 53 -19.52 -8.72 -22.14
CA PHE A 53 -19.66 -8.79 -20.68
C PHE A 53 -20.34 -10.11 -20.30
N VAL A 54 -19.69 -10.93 -19.48
CA VAL A 54 -20.16 -12.26 -19.09
C VAL A 54 -21.34 -12.13 -18.12
N VAL A 55 -22.52 -12.61 -18.53
CA VAL A 55 -23.78 -12.50 -17.77
C VAL A 55 -24.34 -13.85 -17.34
N GLY A 56 -23.63 -14.94 -17.59
CA GLY A 56 -24.01 -16.27 -17.16
C GLY A 56 -22.78 -17.13 -16.88
N GLU A 57 -22.97 -18.18 -16.09
CA GLU A 57 -21.93 -19.17 -15.84
C GLU A 57 -21.55 -19.88 -17.15
N PRO A 58 -20.25 -20.07 -17.41
CA PRO A 58 -19.80 -20.84 -18.57
C PRO A 58 -20.24 -22.30 -18.43
N LYS A 59 -20.66 -22.91 -19.54
CA LYS A 59 -21.13 -24.29 -19.57
C LYS A 59 -20.28 -25.13 -20.51
N VAL A 60 -19.72 -26.21 -19.99
CA VAL A 60 -19.10 -27.26 -20.81
C VAL A 60 -20.21 -28.12 -21.43
N VAL A 61 -20.23 -28.21 -22.75
CA VAL A 61 -21.12 -29.09 -23.51
C VAL A 61 -20.29 -30.20 -24.11
N ASP A 62 -20.31 -31.35 -23.44
CA ASP A 62 -19.59 -32.56 -23.84
C ASP A 62 -20.33 -33.29 -24.99
N GLN A 63 -19.56 -33.69 -26.01
CA GLN A 63 -20.02 -34.47 -27.16
C GLN A 63 -19.19 -35.76 -27.32
N GLY A 64 -18.61 -36.28 -26.24
CA GLY A 64 -17.84 -37.52 -26.19
C GLY A 64 -16.34 -37.28 -26.21
N THR A 65 -15.72 -37.29 -27.39
CA THR A 65 -14.26 -37.06 -27.53
C THR A 65 -13.88 -35.58 -27.61
N GLN A 66 -14.87 -34.70 -27.76
CA GLN A 66 -14.71 -33.26 -27.85
C GLN A 66 -15.82 -32.56 -27.07
N ALA A 67 -15.51 -31.39 -26.53
CA ALA A 67 -16.44 -30.50 -25.86
C ALA A 67 -16.31 -29.07 -26.42
N VAL A 68 -17.34 -28.27 -26.17
CA VAL A 68 -17.30 -26.81 -26.38
C VAL A 68 -17.64 -26.11 -25.07
N VAL A 69 -17.18 -24.88 -24.91
CA VAL A 69 -17.61 -24.02 -23.80
C VAL A 69 -18.59 -22.99 -24.34
N GLU A 70 -19.77 -22.94 -23.75
CA GLU A 70 -20.82 -21.96 -24.04
C GLU A 70 -20.80 -20.88 -22.96
N VAL A 71 -20.62 -19.62 -23.36
CA VAL A 71 -20.48 -18.48 -22.46
C VAL A 71 -21.54 -17.42 -22.79
N PRO A 72 -22.54 -17.20 -21.91
CA PRO A 72 -23.53 -16.14 -22.09
C PRO A 72 -22.89 -14.75 -21.91
N VAL A 73 -22.97 -13.91 -22.95
CA VAL A 73 -22.35 -12.57 -22.96
C VAL A 73 -23.31 -11.51 -23.50
N LEU A 74 -23.13 -10.26 -23.07
CA LEU A 74 -23.67 -9.09 -23.76
C LEU A 74 -22.67 -8.61 -24.81
N ALA A 75 -23.02 -8.73 -26.08
CA ALA A 75 -22.20 -8.31 -27.22
C ALA A 75 -23.08 -8.15 -28.48
N GLU A 76 -22.57 -7.49 -29.53
CA GLU A 76 -23.28 -7.30 -30.81
C GLU A 76 -24.70 -6.72 -30.65
N GLY A 77 -24.85 -5.76 -29.75
CA GLY A 77 -26.12 -5.10 -29.46
C GLY A 77 -27.16 -6.01 -28.79
N GLY A 78 -26.78 -7.10 -28.10
CA GLY A 78 -27.65 -7.78 -27.15
C GLY A 78 -27.08 -9.01 -26.46
N SER A 79 -27.95 -9.83 -25.87
CA SER A 79 -27.55 -11.10 -25.27
C SER A 79 -27.17 -12.10 -26.36
N ARG A 80 -26.04 -12.77 -26.17
CA ARG A 80 -25.41 -13.69 -27.14
C ARG A 80 -24.77 -14.88 -26.43
N LEU A 81 -24.55 -15.94 -27.19
CA LEU A 81 -23.79 -17.10 -26.76
C LEU A 81 -22.45 -17.14 -27.51
N ALA A 82 -21.36 -16.93 -26.78
CA ALA A 82 -20.03 -17.20 -27.30
C ALA A 82 -19.76 -18.71 -27.15
N VAL A 83 -19.43 -19.39 -28.25
CA VAL A 83 -19.21 -20.83 -28.26
C VAL A 83 -17.81 -21.09 -28.77
N THR A 84 -16.98 -21.78 -27.98
CA THR A 84 -15.62 -22.11 -28.40
C THR A 84 -15.60 -23.09 -29.57
N GLN A 85 -14.48 -23.09 -30.28
CA GLN A 85 -14.09 -24.23 -31.09
C GLN A 85 -14.09 -25.52 -30.25
N ARG A 86 -14.20 -26.65 -30.94
CA ARG A 86 -14.19 -27.97 -30.29
C ARG A 86 -12.82 -28.27 -29.72
N VAL A 87 -12.77 -28.57 -28.44
CA VAL A 87 -11.55 -28.90 -27.70
C VAL A 87 -11.69 -30.22 -26.96
N ARG A 88 -10.61 -30.72 -26.36
CA ARG A 88 -10.69 -31.88 -25.45
C ARG A 88 -11.51 -31.51 -24.20
N PRO A 89 -12.29 -32.44 -23.60
CA PRO A 89 -13.09 -32.15 -22.41
C PRO A 89 -12.32 -31.48 -21.27
N SER A 90 -11.10 -31.94 -20.96
CA SER A 90 -10.27 -31.33 -19.91
C SER A 90 -9.83 -29.89 -20.22
N ALA A 91 -9.63 -29.55 -21.50
CA ALA A 91 -9.35 -28.18 -21.91
C ALA A 91 -10.60 -27.31 -21.80
N ALA A 92 -11.78 -27.85 -22.15
CA ALA A 92 -13.05 -27.13 -21.96
C ALA A 92 -13.32 -26.83 -20.47
N GLU A 93 -12.99 -27.75 -19.57
CA GLU A 93 -13.07 -27.52 -18.12
C GLU A 93 -12.13 -26.39 -17.66
N GLN A 94 -10.89 -26.35 -18.15
CA GLN A 94 -9.94 -25.28 -17.84
C GLN A 94 -10.40 -23.92 -18.37
N ILE A 95 -10.88 -23.88 -19.61
CA ILE A 95 -11.44 -22.67 -20.22
C ILE A 95 -12.62 -22.18 -19.40
N ALA A 96 -13.57 -23.06 -19.04
CA ALA A 96 -14.72 -22.70 -18.23
C ALA A 96 -14.32 -22.19 -16.84
N ALA A 97 -13.31 -22.80 -16.21
CA ALA A 97 -12.80 -22.37 -14.90
C ALA A 97 -12.09 -21.01 -14.95
N GLY A 98 -11.56 -20.59 -16.10
CA GLY A 98 -10.89 -19.30 -16.29
C GLY A 98 -11.85 -18.12 -16.55
N ILE A 99 -13.15 -18.37 -16.69
CA ILE A 99 -14.14 -17.35 -17.04
C ILE A 99 -15.12 -17.20 -15.88
N THR A 100 -15.32 -15.98 -15.40
CA THR A 100 -16.23 -15.72 -14.28
C THR A 100 -17.37 -14.80 -14.73
N GLN A 101 -18.61 -15.09 -14.29
CA GLN A 101 -19.74 -14.17 -14.46
C GLN A 101 -19.40 -12.79 -13.86
N GLY A 102 -19.79 -11.71 -14.52
CA GLY A 102 -19.48 -10.35 -14.07
C GLY A 102 -18.14 -9.80 -14.59
N THR A 103 -17.48 -10.50 -15.52
CA THR A 103 -16.24 -10.05 -16.15
C THR A 103 -16.50 -9.41 -17.52
N LEU A 104 -15.78 -8.33 -17.82
CA LEU A 104 -15.60 -7.80 -19.16
C LEU A 104 -14.44 -8.57 -19.80
N VAL A 105 -14.73 -9.24 -20.92
CA VAL A 105 -13.76 -10.09 -21.61
C VAL A 105 -13.66 -9.70 -23.08
N ASP A 106 -12.50 -9.97 -23.67
CA ASP A 106 -12.31 -9.96 -25.10
C ASP A 106 -11.76 -11.28 -25.63
N PHE A 107 -12.20 -11.65 -26.82
CA PHE A 107 -11.92 -12.94 -27.44
C PHE A 107 -12.00 -12.85 -28.97
N VAL A 108 -11.36 -13.78 -29.67
CA VAL A 108 -11.33 -13.81 -31.14
C VAL A 108 -12.36 -14.79 -31.68
N VAL A 109 -13.15 -14.36 -32.67
CA VAL A 109 -14.18 -15.20 -33.31
C VAL A 109 -13.84 -15.45 -34.78
N LYS A 110 -13.95 -16.70 -35.21
CA LYS A 110 -13.79 -17.12 -36.60
C LYS A 110 -14.87 -18.13 -36.97
N ARG A 111 -15.65 -17.81 -38.01
CA ARG A 111 -16.80 -18.62 -38.48
C ARG A 111 -17.86 -18.85 -37.39
N GLY A 112 -18.06 -17.86 -36.52
CA GLY A 112 -19.05 -17.91 -35.43
C GLY A 112 -18.63 -18.76 -34.22
N GLU A 113 -17.36 -19.15 -34.14
CA GLU A 113 -16.79 -19.88 -33.01
C GLU A 113 -15.63 -19.08 -32.40
N VAL A 114 -15.51 -19.10 -31.06
CA VAL A 114 -14.38 -18.51 -30.35
C VAL A 114 -13.14 -19.36 -30.64
N VAL A 115 -12.09 -18.72 -31.14
CA VAL A 115 -10.82 -19.35 -31.46
C VAL A 115 -10.18 -19.86 -30.18
N VAL A 116 -9.72 -21.11 -30.20
CA VAL A 116 -8.92 -21.70 -29.13
C VAL A 116 -7.61 -22.16 -29.76
N ASP A 117 -6.53 -21.45 -29.48
CA ASP A 117 -5.21 -21.81 -30.00
C ASP A 117 -4.63 -23.02 -29.24
N ASP A 118 -3.74 -23.77 -29.88
CA ASP A 118 -3.20 -25.04 -29.35
C ASP A 118 -2.44 -24.87 -28.01
N ASP A 119 -1.97 -23.66 -27.71
CA ASP A 119 -1.29 -23.21 -26.50
C ASP A 119 -2.20 -22.45 -25.51
N GLN A 120 -3.39 -22.01 -25.95
CA GLN A 120 -4.31 -21.22 -25.13
C GLN A 120 -5.36 -22.09 -24.45
N THR A 121 -5.14 -22.36 -23.16
CA THR A 121 -6.20 -22.82 -22.24
C THR A 121 -7.07 -21.65 -21.75
N GLN A 122 -6.83 -20.42 -22.23
CA GLN A 122 -7.57 -19.20 -21.88
C GLN A 122 -7.90 -18.34 -23.12
N PRO A 123 -8.89 -18.75 -23.95
CA PRO A 123 -9.29 -18.02 -25.15
C PRO A 123 -10.05 -16.71 -24.87
N PHE A 124 -10.30 -16.42 -23.58
CA PHE A 124 -10.93 -15.19 -23.11
C PHE A 124 -9.93 -14.43 -22.25
N HIS A 125 -9.61 -13.22 -22.65
CA HIS A 125 -8.83 -12.31 -21.82
C HIS A 125 -9.77 -11.52 -20.91
N THR A 126 -9.55 -11.57 -19.61
CA THR A 126 -10.33 -10.83 -18.61
C THR A 126 -9.73 -9.45 -18.42
N VAL A 127 -10.50 -8.41 -18.75
CA VAL A 127 -10.04 -7.01 -18.71
C VAL A 127 -10.41 -6.34 -17.38
N LEU A 128 -11.67 -6.48 -16.97
CA LEU A 128 -12.21 -5.90 -15.74
C LEU A 128 -13.27 -6.81 -15.14
N THR A 129 -13.42 -6.76 -13.81
CA THR A 129 -14.44 -7.52 -13.09
C THR A 129 -15.36 -6.57 -12.33
N LYS A 130 -16.67 -6.65 -12.58
CA LYS A 130 -17.66 -6.01 -11.72
C LYS A 130 -17.94 -6.90 -10.51
N SER A 131 -17.50 -6.43 -9.34
CA SER A 131 -17.82 -7.04 -8.05
C SER A 131 -18.77 -6.16 -7.24
N ALA A 132 -18.97 -6.45 -5.95
CA ALA A 132 -19.66 -5.56 -5.03
C ALA A 132 -18.90 -4.25 -4.77
N ARG A 133 -17.59 -4.20 -5.07
CA ARG A 133 -16.75 -3.02 -4.87
C ARG A 133 -16.77 -2.12 -6.12
N PRO A 134 -16.63 -0.80 -5.95
CA PRO A 134 -16.46 0.12 -7.07
C PRO A 134 -15.10 -0.10 -7.74
N VAL A 135 -15.06 0.13 -9.05
CA VAL A 135 -13.89 -0.08 -9.91
C VAL A 135 -13.64 1.20 -10.69
N PHE A 136 -12.38 1.63 -10.74
CA PHE A 136 -11.96 2.84 -11.41
C PHE A 136 -10.78 2.53 -12.33
N ALA A 137 -10.81 3.12 -13.52
CA ALA A 137 -9.75 3.02 -14.51
C ALA A 137 -9.82 4.26 -15.40
N THR A 138 -8.67 4.82 -15.75
CA THR A 138 -8.57 5.99 -16.64
C THR A 138 -8.37 5.54 -18.08
N GLN A 139 -8.61 6.44 -19.03
CA GLN A 139 -8.49 6.10 -20.45
C GLN A 139 -7.05 5.71 -20.82
N LYS A 140 -6.08 6.59 -20.56
CA LYS A 140 -4.69 6.39 -21.02
C LYS A 140 -3.92 5.34 -20.25
N TYR A 141 -4.26 5.09 -18.98
CA TYR A 141 -3.44 4.23 -18.10
C TYR A 141 -4.27 3.12 -17.43
N GLY A 142 -5.52 2.94 -17.82
CA GLY A 142 -6.34 1.83 -17.37
C GLY A 142 -6.01 0.52 -18.08
N PRO A 143 -6.75 -0.54 -17.76
CA PRO A 143 -6.67 -1.81 -18.46
C PRO A 143 -6.97 -1.65 -19.95
N GLU A 144 -6.46 -2.57 -20.74
CA GLU A 144 -6.69 -2.66 -22.17
C GLU A 144 -7.17 -4.06 -22.55
N LEU A 145 -7.77 -4.16 -23.74
CA LEU A 145 -8.07 -5.46 -24.34
C LEU A 145 -6.77 -6.26 -24.58
N ALA A 146 -6.86 -7.56 -24.87
CA ALA A 146 -5.66 -8.34 -25.13
C ALA A 146 -4.84 -7.74 -26.30
N PRO A 147 -3.51 -7.57 -26.14
CA PRO A 147 -2.65 -7.18 -27.24
C PRO A 147 -2.69 -8.24 -28.34
N ARG A 148 -2.64 -7.79 -29.60
CA ARG A 148 -2.75 -8.66 -30.78
C ARG A 148 -1.80 -8.20 -31.87
N ASP A 149 -1.16 -9.16 -32.52
CA ASP A 149 -0.22 -8.92 -33.64
C ASP A 149 0.87 -7.88 -33.29
N GLY A 150 1.35 -7.88 -32.04
CA GLY A 150 2.34 -6.93 -31.54
C GLY A 150 1.84 -5.50 -31.33
N SER A 151 0.53 -5.29 -31.35
CA SER A 151 -0.11 -4.00 -31.02
C SER A 151 -0.81 -4.06 -29.66
N PRO A 152 -0.75 -2.98 -28.86
CA PRO A 152 -1.54 -2.84 -27.64
C PRO A 152 -3.04 -2.98 -27.92
N GLY A 153 -3.79 -3.40 -26.90
CA GLY A 153 -5.23 -3.49 -26.98
C GLY A 153 -5.94 -2.13 -26.96
N ALA A 154 -7.21 -2.12 -27.33
CA ALA A 154 -8.02 -0.92 -27.14
C ALA A 154 -8.19 -0.61 -25.65
N MET A 155 -8.23 0.67 -25.30
CA MET A 155 -8.33 1.10 -23.91
C MET A 155 -9.69 0.75 -23.30
N VAL A 156 -9.71 0.62 -21.97
CA VAL A 156 -10.91 0.49 -21.15
C VAL A 156 -10.84 1.45 -19.97
N ALA A 157 -11.95 2.15 -19.69
CA ALA A 157 -12.08 3.01 -18.52
C ALA A 157 -13.30 2.62 -17.67
N ALA A 158 -13.26 2.98 -16.39
CA ALA A 158 -14.29 2.64 -15.42
C ALA A 158 -14.44 3.74 -14.36
N GLY A 159 -15.65 3.89 -13.83
CA GLY A 159 -15.92 4.80 -12.72
C GLY A 159 -17.39 5.17 -12.64
N TRP A 160 -17.69 6.31 -12.03
CA TRP A 160 -19.06 6.83 -11.93
C TRP A 160 -19.34 7.88 -12.99
N VAL A 161 -20.56 7.85 -13.54
CA VAL A 161 -21.01 8.81 -14.56
C VAL A 161 -21.46 10.10 -13.90
N TYR A 162 -20.80 11.23 -14.19
CA TYR A 162 -21.12 12.54 -13.62
C TYR A 162 -21.77 13.52 -14.60
N ALA A 163 -21.55 13.32 -15.91
CA ALA A 163 -22.22 14.09 -16.94
C ALA A 163 -22.31 13.30 -18.24
N LYS A 164 -23.26 13.69 -19.09
CA LYS A 164 -23.33 13.24 -20.48
C LYS A 164 -23.97 14.30 -21.36
N SER A 165 -23.54 14.36 -22.61
CA SER A 165 -24.17 15.14 -23.68
C SER A 165 -24.73 14.20 -24.76
N ALA A 166 -25.05 14.71 -25.95
CA ALA A 166 -25.41 13.86 -27.08
C ALA A 166 -24.22 13.02 -27.61
N ARG A 167 -22.97 13.42 -27.32
CA ARG A 167 -21.76 12.80 -27.89
C ARG A 167 -20.60 12.67 -26.91
N THR A 168 -20.82 12.92 -25.62
CA THR A 168 -19.78 12.80 -24.59
C THR A 168 -20.33 12.18 -23.32
N ILE A 169 -19.46 11.48 -22.58
CA ILE A 169 -19.73 10.95 -21.25
C ILE A 169 -18.56 11.33 -20.32
N THR A 170 -18.86 11.80 -19.12
CA THR A 170 -17.88 12.19 -18.10
C THR A 170 -17.89 11.15 -16.99
N ILE A 171 -16.72 10.54 -16.74
CA ILE A 171 -16.54 9.43 -15.81
C ILE A 171 -15.43 9.78 -14.82
N GLY A 172 -15.61 9.46 -13.54
CA GLY A 172 -14.54 9.61 -12.55
C GLY A 172 -14.85 8.99 -11.19
N ASP A 173 -13.94 9.21 -10.25
CA ASP A 173 -14.03 8.75 -8.85
C ASP A 173 -14.90 9.64 -7.95
N GLY A 174 -15.41 10.75 -8.50
CA GLY A 174 -16.28 11.66 -7.76
C GLY A 174 -15.58 12.61 -6.81
N ARG A 175 -14.25 12.62 -6.76
CA ARG A 175 -13.52 13.54 -5.90
C ARG A 175 -13.50 14.94 -6.50
N GLN A 176 -14.20 15.86 -5.85
CA GLN A 176 -14.13 17.29 -6.14
C GLN A 176 -13.60 18.08 -4.94
N VAL A 177 -12.50 18.81 -5.15
CA VAL A 177 -11.91 19.71 -4.15
C VAL A 177 -12.23 21.15 -4.54
N THR A 178 -12.87 21.92 -3.66
CA THR A 178 -13.26 23.31 -3.96
C THR A 178 -12.56 24.33 -3.08
N GLU A 179 -11.98 23.90 -1.97
CA GLU A 179 -11.27 24.72 -0.99
C GLU A 179 -9.98 24.03 -0.53
N ASP A 180 -9.02 24.81 -0.06
CA ASP A 180 -7.84 24.29 0.62
C ASP A 180 -8.19 23.78 2.03
N ILE A 181 -7.24 23.12 2.71
CA ILE A 181 -7.47 22.60 4.07
C ILE A 181 -7.70 23.72 5.11
N GLY A 182 -7.41 24.98 4.79
CA GLY A 182 -7.75 26.15 5.60
C GLY A 182 -9.17 26.67 5.38
N GLY A 183 -9.94 26.07 4.47
CA GLY A 183 -11.30 26.50 4.10
C GLY A 183 -11.33 27.69 3.14
N ARG A 184 -10.20 28.06 2.50
CA ARG A 184 -10.21 29.11 1.48
C ARG A 184 -10.54 28.51 0.11
N PRO A 185 -11.39 29.15 -0.71
CA PRO A 185 -11.70 28.66 -2.05
C PRO A 185 -10.44 28.50 -2.90
N LEU A 186 -10.37 27.40 -3.65
CA LEU A 186 -9.37 27.22 -4.70
C LEU A 186 -9.77 28.07 -5.92
N PRO A 187 -8.80 28.57 -6.71
CA PRO A 187 -9.09 29.35 -7.92
C PRO A 187 -10.01 28.62 -8.91
N ARG A 188 -9.93 27.29 -8.96
CA ARG A 188 -10.83 26.41 -9.68
C ARG A 188 -11.02 25.11 -8.90
N PRO A 189 -12.23 24.52 -8.90
CA PRO A 189 -12.42 23.18 -8.36
C PRO A 189 -11.50 22.17 -9.04
N SER A 190 -10.85 21.32 -8.24
CA SER A 190 -10.03 20.21 -8.72
C SER A 190 -10.88 18.95 -8.84
N ARG A 191 -10.84 18.30 -10.01
CA ARG A 191 -11.48 17.01 -10.30
C ARG A 191 -10.43 16.11 -10.97
N ARG A 192 -9.57 15.50 -10.15
CA ARG A 192 -8.27 14.93 -10.60
C ARG A 192 -8.43 13.64 -11.40
N TYR A 193 -9.38 12.80 -10.98
CA TYR A 193 -9.62 11.49 -11.56
C TYR A 193 -10.94 11.45 -12.33
N GLU A 194 -11.25 12.56 -13.03
CA GLU A 194 -12.43 12.71 -13.88
C GLU A 194 -12.01 13.03 -15.32
N GLU A 195 -12.54 12.25 -16.26
CA GLU A 195 -12.24 12.40 -17.69
C GLU A 195 -13.54 12.47 -18.50
N THR A 196 -13.54 13.23 -19.59
CA THR A 196 -14.68 13.36 -20.49
C THR A 196 -14.35 12.76 -21.84
N TYR A 197 -15.06 11.70 -22.20
CA TYR A 197 -14.79 10.91 -23.40
C TYR A 197 -15.76 11.25 -24.52
N ARG A 198 -15.27 11.20 -25.77
CA ARG A 198 -16.10 11.25 -26.97
C ARG A 198 -16.80 9.91 -27.15
N VAL A 199 -18.07 9.94 -27.50
CA VAL A 199 -18.89 8.73 -27.73
C VAL A 199 -19.12 8.56 -29.24
N ALA A 200 -18.96 7.34 -29.73
CA ALA A 200 -19.20 7.03 -31.14
C ALA A 200 -20.72 7.15 -31.47
N PRO A 201 -21.09 7.58 -32.68
CA PRO A 201 -22.50 7.69 -33.07
C PRO A 201 -23.26 6.37 -33.03
N ASP A 202 -22.55 5.26 -33.20
CA ASP A 202 -23.02 3.88 -33.25
C ASP A 202 -22.60 3.09 -31.98
N VAL A 203 -22.42 3.78 -30.84
CA VAL A 203 -22.08 3.16 -29.57
C VAL A 203 -23.08 2.06 -29.18
N GLU A 204 -22.57 0.88 -28.82
CA GLU A 204 -23.37 -0.18 -28.22
C GLU A 204 -23.51 0.09 -26.72
N VAL A 205 -24.72 0.02 -26.18
CA VAL A 205 -24.96 0.29 -24.76
C VAL A 205 -25.70 -0.88 -24.15
N TYR A 206 -25.25 -1.29 -22.97
CA TYR A 206 -25.77 -2.43 -22.24
C TYR A 206 -26.10 -2.01 -20.81
N ARG A 207 -27.30 -2.39 -20.37
CA ARG A 207 -27.67 -2.39 -18.95
C ARG A 207 -27.30 -3.75 -18.38
N VAL A 208 -26.37 -3.78 -17.45
CA VAL A 208 -25.98 -4.98 -16.73
C VAL A 208 -26.70 -5.00 -15.39
N ASP A 209 -27.60 -5.96 -15.20
CA ASP A 209 -28.30 -6.13 -13.94
C ASP A 209 -27.51 -7.09 -13.04
N THR A 210 -26.79 -6.55 -12.06
CA THR A 210 -25.96 -7.32 -11.13
C THR A 210 -26.77 -8.03 -10.04
N SER A 211 -28.08 -7.73 -9.94
CA SER A 211 -29.01 -8.47 -9.06
C SER A 211 -29.64 -9.67 -9.77
N SER A 212 -29.73 -9.61 -11.10
CA SER A 212 -30.17 -10.70 -11.96
C SER A 212 -29.46 -10.60 -13.31
N TRP A 213 -28.32 -11.27 -13.45
CA TRP A 213 -27.50 -11.16 -14.65
C TRP A 213 -28.24 -11.53 -15.93
N ALA A 214 -29.19 -12.47 -15.86
CA ALA A 214 -30.06 -12.85 -16.97
C ALA A 214 -31.01 -11.73 -17.43
N ALA A 215 -31.32 -10.76 -16.57
CA ALA A 215 -32.12 -9.58 -16.91
C ALA A 215 -31.31 -8.45 -17.57
N SER A 216 -30.01 -8.68 -17.79
CA SER A 216 -29.14 -7.77 -18.54
C SER A 216 -29.53 -7.74 -20.02
N GLN A 217 -29.46 -6.56 -20.62
CA GLN A 217 -29.97 -6.34 -21.98
C GLN A 217 -29.32 -5.13 -22.65
N SER A 218 -29.53 -5.01 -23.95
CA SER A 218 -29.21 -3.79 -24.69
C SER A 218 -29.99 -2.60 -24.16
N SER A 219 -29.39 -1.43 -24.28
CA SER A 219 -29.95 -0.16 -23.85
C SER A 219 -29.57 0.93 -24.86
N THR A 220 -29.83 2.18 -24.50
CA THR A 220 -29.48 3.34 -25.31
C THR A 220 -28.59 4.28 -24.52
N PHE A 221 -27.75 5.05 -25.20
CA PHE A 221 -26.93 6.07 -24.55
C PHE A 221 -27.77 7.12 -23.80
N ALA A 222 -28.98 7.40 -24.30
CA ALA A 222 -29.94 8.28 -23.63
C ALA A 222 -30.38 7.72 -22.26
N ALA A 223 -30.46 6.39 -22.11
CA ALA A 223 -30.92 5.71 -20.90
C ALA A 223 -29.85 5.54 -19.81
N VAL A 224 -28.57 5.77 -20.11
CA VAL A 224 -27.48 5.71 -19.10
C VAL A 224 -27.75 6.77 -18.02
N PRO A 225 -27.93 6.39 -16.75
CA PRO A 225 -28.15 7.36 -15.68
C PRO A 225 -26.89 8.20 -15.40
N VAL A 226 -27.09 9.32 -14.71
CA VAL A 226 -25.99 10.18 -14.24
C VAL A 226 -26.10 10.24 -12.71
N THR A 227 -24.97 10.11 -12.03
CA THR A 227 -24.85 10.31 -10.58
C THR A 227 -25.30 11.73 -10.23
N ARG A 228 -26.15 11.85 -9.21
CA ARG A 228 -26.89 13.09 -8.93
C ARG A 228 -25.99 14.31 -8.75
N ASP A 229 -24.95 14.17 -7.95
CA ASP A 229 -24.00 15.21 -7.58
C ASP A 229 -22.71 14.57 -7.02
N TYR A 230 -21.73 15.41 -6.70
CA TYR A 230 -20.44 15.02 -6.11
C TYR A 230 -20.48 14.90 -4.59
N ALA A 231 -21.65 15.04 -3.95
CA ALA A 231 -21.72 14.96 -2.50
C ALA A 231 -21.36 13.53 -2.06
N TYR A 232 -20.46 13.40 -1.08
CA TYR A 232 -20.09 12.10 -0.55
C TYR A 232 -21.30 11.34 0.02
N SER A 233 -22.34 12.05 0.47
CA SER A 233 -23.60 11.47 0.95
C SER A 233 -24.47 10.87 -0.16
N THR A 234 -24.19 11.18 -1.42
CA THR A 234 -24.89 10.58 -2.56
C THR A 234 -24.34 9.17 -2.76
N THR A 235 -25.01 8.18 -2.16
CA THR A 235 -24.56 6.79 -2.21
C THR A 235 -25.02 6.06 -3.46
N ASN A 236 -26.17 6.42 -4.07
CA ASN A 236 -26.66 5.83 -5.32
C ASN A 236 -25.87 6.34 -6.55
N ARG A 237 -24.70 5.75 -6.82
CA ARG A 237 -23.77 6.20 -7.86
C ARG A 237 -23.84 5.31 -9.10
N GLN A 238 -23.92 5.92 -10.28
CA GLN A 238 -24.02 5.16 -11.53
C GLN A 238 -22.64 4.69 -11.98
N ALA A 239 -22.31 3.42 -11.72
CA ALA A 239 -21.09 2.79 -12.21
C ALA A 239 -21.20 2.41 -13.70
N VAL A 240 -20.07 2.49 -14.42
CA VAL A 240 -19.95 2.15 -15.83
C VAL A 240 -18.57 1.58 -16.17
N PHE A 241 -18.51 0.65 -17.12
CA PHE A 241 -17.31 0.32 -17.89
C PHE A 241 -17.48 0.81 -19.33
N VAL A 242 -16.44 1.41 -19.89
CA VAL A 242 -16.44 1.89 -21.28
C VAL A 242 -15.23 1.35 -22.04
N VAL A 243 -15.46 0.97 -23.29
CA VAL A 243 -14.44 0.42 -24.18
C VAL A 243 -14.25 1.35 -25.37
N PHE A 244 -13.01 1.68 -25.69
CA PHE A 244 -12.64 2.61 -26.76
C PHE A 244 -12.41 1.87 -28.10
N ASP A 245 -12.42 2.60 -29.23
CA ASP A 245 -12.04 2.05 -30.55
C ASP A 245 -10.54 2.06 -30.84
N ARG A 246 -9.72 2.60 -29.93
CA ARG A 246 -8.28 2.75 -30.11
C ARG A 246 -7.51 2.40 -28.86
N ASP A 247 -6.24 2.10 -29.06
CA ASP A 247 -5.25 1.95 -28.00
C ASP A 247 -4.74 3.32 -27.50
N PHE A 248 -3.90 3.29 -26.47
CA PHE A 248 -3.42 4.47 -25.77
C PHE A 248 -2.63 5.46 -26.64
N ARG A 249 -2.03 5.00 -27.75
CA ARG A 249 -1.21 5.85 -28.63
C ARG A 249 -2.05 6.90 -29.36
N ASP A 250 -3.34 6.62 -29.55
CA ASP A 250 -4.31 7.50 -30.22
C ASP A 250 -5.43 7.97 -29.27
N ALA A 251 -5.14 8.03 -27.96
CA ALA A 251 -6.17 8.24 -26.94
C ALA A 251 -6.98 9.54 -27.11
N ASP A 252 -6.35 10.63 -27.53
CA ASP A 252 -7.01 11.94 -27.69
C ASP A 252 -8.08 11.93 -28.82
N ASP A 253 -7.98 10.99 -29.76
CA ASP A 253 -8.92 10.80 -30.86
C ASP A 253 -9.88 9.61 -30.69
N ALA A 254 -9.63 8.79 -29.67
CA ALA A 254 -10.43 7.62 -29.38
C ALA A 254 -11.88 7.97 -29.03
N ARG A 255 -12.78 7.04 -29.33
CA ARG A 255 -14.21 7.15 -29.04
C ARG A 255 -14.68 5.91 -28.31
N VAL A 256 -15.55 6.12 -27.34
CA VAL A 256 -16.27 5.04 -26.66
C VAL A 256 -17.18 4.33 -27.66
N ARG A 257 -16.97 3.03 -27.84
CA ARG A 257 -17.74 2.14 -28.72
C ARG A 257 -18.69 1.22 -27.97
N GLN A 258 -18.38 0.87 -26.73
CA GLN A 258 -19.25 0.08 -25.89
C GLN A 258 -19.35 0.68 -24.49
N ILE A 259 -20.55 0.65 -23.93
CA ILE A 259 -20.86 1.13 -22.59
C ILE A 259 -21.63 0.04 -21.84
N PHE A 260 -21.10 -0.39 -20.69
CA PHE A 260 -21.76 -1.31 -19.77
C PHE A 260 -22.06 -0.55 -18.48
N TYR A 261 -23.32 -0.16 -18.26
CA TYR A 261 -23.71 0.50 -17.01
C TYR A 261 -24.45 -0.47 -16.10
N PHE A 262 -24.20 -0.37 -14.80
CA PHE A 262 -24.62 -1.38 -13.83
C PHE A 262 -25.86 -0.94 -13.07
N THR A 263 -26.78 -1.89 -12.85
CA THR A 263 -27.98 -1.75 -12.01
C THR A 263 -28.08 -2.92 -11.03
N PRO A 264 -28.50 -2.72 -9.76
CA PRO A 264 -28.74 -1.43 -9.13
C PRO A 264 -27.49 -0.56 -9.10
N GLN A 265 -27.68 0.74 -8.88
CA GLN A 265 -26.57 1.67 -8.73
C GLN A 265 -25.67 1.22 -7.57
N ASP A 266 -24.39 1.55 -7.67
CA ASP A 266 -23.47 1.31 -6.57
C ASP A 266 -23.99 2.08 -5.35
N VAL A 267 -23.87 1.49 -4.16
CA VAL A 267 -24.29 2.07 -2.87
C VAL A 267 -23.10 2.19 -1.91
N SER A 268 -21.88 2.31 -2.46
CA SER A 268 -20.63 2.46 -1.73
C SER A 268 -20.68 3.59 -0.71
N ASP A 269 -19.75 3.54 0.23
CA ASP A 269 -19.73 4.35 1.44
C ASP A 269 -20.04 5.84 1.21
N GLY A 270 -20.82 6.37 2.15
CA GLY A 270 -21.37 7.73 2.17
C GLY A 270 -20.65 8.64 3.15
N LYS A 271 -19.35 8.40 3.40
CA LYS A 271 -18.54 9.18 4.35
C LYS A 271 -17.73 10.27 3.65
N PRO A 272 -17.48 11.40 4.33
CA PRO A 272 -16.61 12.44 3.80
C PRO A 272 -15.18 11.91 3.62
N VAL A 273 -14.56 12.37 2.54
CA VAL A 273 -13.17 12.07 2.16
C VAL A 273 -12.45 13.40 2.01
N TRP A 274 -11.21 13.46 2.48
CA TRP A 274 -10.37 14.65 2.47
C TRP A 274 -9.06 14.34 1.73
N ASP A 275 -8.33 15.38 1.32
CA ASP A 275 -6.98 15.20 0.77
C ASP A 275 -5.93 14.88 1.86
N VAL A 276 -6.34 14.87 3.12
CA VAL A 276 -5.54 14.43 4.27
C VAL A 276 -6.00 13.06 4.75
N PRO A 277 -5.12 12.30 5.45
CA PRO A 277 -5.48 11.04 6.07
C PRO A 277 -6.69 11.15 7.00
N THR A 278 -7.39 10.03 7.18
CA THR A 278 -8.51 9.97 8.14
C THR A 278 -8.05 10.33 9.54
N GLN A 279 -8.90 11.03 10.29
CA GLN A 279 -8.58 11.50 11.64
C GLN A 279 -7.36 12.42 11.74
N SER A 280 -6.92 13.02 10.63
CA SER A 280 -5.90 14.06 10.63
C SER A 280 -6.28 15.21 11.55
N ASP A 281 -5.30 15.72 12.30
CA ASP A 281 -5.49 16.86 13.20
C ASP A 281 -5.96 18.13 12.48
N LEU A 282 -5.65 18.26 11.18
CA LEU A 282 -6.11 19.37 10.34
C LEU A 282 -7.63 19.37 10.11
N LEU A 283 -8.34 18.32 10.54
CA LEU A 283 -9.80 18.24 10.50
C LEU A 283 -10.48 18.69 11.80
N THR A 284 -9.72 19.04 12.84
CA THR A 284 -10.25 19.33 14.18
C THR A 284 -11.19 20.54 14.20
N ASP A 285 -10.89 21.56 13.40
CA ASP A 285 -11.65 22.80 13.31
C ASP A 285 -12.80 22.75 12.29
N LYS A 286 -12.94 21.64 11.55
CA LYS A 286 -13.96 21.48 10.49
C LYS A 286 -15.37 21.25 11.01
N GLY A 287 -15.52 21.11 12.33
CA GLY A 287 -16.83 20.97 12.97
C GLY A 287 -17.41 19.57 12.83
N VAL A 288 -18.73 19.50 12.67
CA VAL A 288 -19.54 18.27 12.70
C VAL A 288 -20.11 18.00 11.32
N ASP A 289 -19.94 16.77 10.86
CA ASP A 289 -20.58 16.29 9.64
C ASP A 289 -22.10 16.26 9.81
N PRO A 290 -22.86 16.99 8.97
CA PRO A 290 -24.32 17.03 9.09
C PRO A 290 -25.00 15.71 8.75
N VAL A 291 -24.30 14.76 8.11
CA VAL A 291 -24.86 13.46 7.72
C VAL A 291 -24.78 12.45 8.86
N SER A 292 -23.59 12.25 9.43
CA SER A 292 -23.36 11.30 10.52
C SER A 292 -23.55 11.88 11.93
N GLY A 293 -23.51 13.21 12.07
CA GLY A 293 -23.50 13.89 13.38
C GLY A 293 -22.17 13.77 14.13
N GLN A 294 -21.13 13.21 13.51
CA GLN A 294 -19.79 13.06 14.10
C GLN A 294 -18.90 14.25 13.76
N ARG A 295 -17.92 14.57 14.60
CA ARG A 295 -16.87 15.53 14.22
C ARG A 295 -16.08 14.96 13.04
N TYR A 296 -15.71 15.80 12.07
CA TYR A 296 -14.96 15.34 10.89
C TYR A 296 -13.66 14.61 11.26
N VAL A 297 -12.94 15.08 12.28
CA VAL A 297 -11.71 14.47 12.81
C VAL A 297 -11.91 13.09 13.47
N ASP A 298 -13.15 12.69 13.74
CA ASP A 298 -13.47 11.39 14.33
C ASP A 298 -13.98 10.38 13.28
N ILE A 299 -14.26 10.83 12.05
CA ILE A 299 -14.75 9.96 10.98
C ILE A 299 -13.60 9.13 10.41
N VAL A 300 -13.83 7.82 10.36
CA VAL A 300 -12.95 6.84 9.71
C VAL A 300 -13.52 6.49 8.35
N ALA A 301 -12.89 6.98 7.28
CA ALA A 301 -13.30 6.62 5.92
C ALA A 301 -13.09 5.12 5.66
N THR A 302 -13.90 4.54 4.78
CA THR A 302 -13.77 3.12 4.40
C THR A 302 -12.40 2.84 3.82
N GLY A 303 -11.82 1.68 4.14
CA GLY A 303 -10.47 1.30 3.70
C GLY A 303 -10.37 1.09 2.18
N VAL A 304 -9.18 1.32 1.63
CA VAL A 304 -8.88 1.31 0.18
C VAL A 304 -9.38 0.05 -0.50
N ALA A 305 -9.11 -1.11 0.10
CA ALA A 305 -9.48 -2.41 -0.47
C ALA A 305 -10.98 -2.53 -0.78
N ALA A 306 -11.86 -1.81 -0.05
CA ALA A 306 -13.30 -1.80 -0.29
C ALA A 306 -13.78 -0.59 -1.10
N ALA A 307 -13.11 0.55 -0.98
CA ALA A 307 -13.49 1.80 -1.62
C ALA A 307 -12.23 2.64 -1.95
N PRO A 308 -11.56 2.41 -3.09
CA PRO A 308 -10.23 2.99 -3.33
C PRO A 308 -10.24 4.52 -3.46
N TYR A 309 -11.37 5.11 -3.89
CA TYR A 309 -11.57 6.56 -3.98
C TYR A 309 -11.52 7.29 -2.62
N THR A 310 -11.62 6.58 -1.49
CA THR A 310 -11.67 7.21 -0.17
C THR A 310 -10.33 7.68 0.35
N ARG A 311 -9.23 7.29 -0.32
CA ARG A 311 -7.87 7.71 0.02
C ARG A 311 -7.22 8.60 -1.02
N SER A 312 -7.94 8.99 -2.07
CA SER A 312 -7.34 9.74 -3.15
C SER A 312 -6.86 11.12 -2.68
N THR A 313 -5.62 11.47 -3.04
CA THR A 313 -5.00 12.78 -2.76
C THR A 313 -4.16 13.21 -3.96
N GLU A 314 -3.75 14.48 -4.01
CA GLU A 314 -2.86 14.95 -5.09
C GLU A 314 -1.40 14.57 -4.83
N PRO A 315 -0.63 14.38 -5.92
CA PRO A 315 0.81 14.27 -5.81
C PRO A 315 1.42 15.65 -5.54
N PHE A 316 2.69 15.64 -5.14
CA PHE A 316 3.46 16.86 -4.94
C PHE A 316 4.96 16.61 -5.05
N GLU A 317 5.69 17.66 -5.41
CA GLU A 317 7.16 17.65 -5.39
C GLU A 317 7.67 17.78 -3.96
N ILE A 318 8.61 16.91 -3.58
CA ILE A 318 9.36 17.01 -2.33
C ILE A 318 10.65 17.79 -2.61
N VAL A 319 11.48 17.32 -3.53
CA VAL A 319 12.64 18.05 -4.05
C VAL A 319 12.32 18.44 -5.50
N PRO A 320 12.38 19.74 -5.85
CA PRO A 320 12.00 20.21 -7.18
C PRO A 320 12.66 19.43 -8.32
N ASP A 321 11.88 19.14 -9.36
CA ASP A 321 12.29 18.44 -10.58
C ASP A 321 12.88 17.01 -10.39
N THR A 322 12.96 16.49 -9.16
CA THR A 322 13.79 15.31 -8.84
C THR A 322 13.08 14.25 -8.00
N PHE A 323 12.36 14.63 -6.94
CA PHE A 323 11.77 13.68 -5.99
C PHE A 323 10.33 14.06 -5.66
N TYR A 324 9.40 13.13 -5.88
CA TYR A 324 7.96 13.36 -5.84
C TYR A 324 7.24 12.33 -4.98
N PHE A 325 6.17 12.79 -4.32
CA PHE A 325 5.14 11.93 -3.76
C PHE A 325 4.07 11.69 -4.83
N VAL A 326 3.77 10.42 -5.12
CA VAL A 326 2.75 9.99 -6.10
C VAL A 326 1.76 8.97 -5.55
N GLY A 327 1.80 8.72 -4.23
CA GLY A 327 0.90 7.80 -3.54
C GLY A 327 -0.50 8.38 -3.27
N ASP A 328 -1.17 7.81 -2.28
CA ASP A 328 -2.47 8.24 -1.78
C ASP A 328 -2.39 8.68 -0.30
N ASN A 329 -3.49 9.12 0.32
CA ASN A 329 -3.44 9.56 1.73
C ASN A 329 -3.48 8.41 2.75
N GLU A 330 -3.24 7.18 2.33
CA GLU A 330 -2.99 6.01 3.18
C GLU A 330 -1.59 5.44 2.94
N VAL A 331 -1.22 5.13 1.69
CA VAL A 331 0.08 4.57 1.27
C VAL A 331 0.87 5.57 0.45
N SER A 332 2.13 5.73 0.79
CA SER A 332 3.08 6.58 0.07
C SER A 332 3.76 5.80 -1.04
N CYS A 333 3.79 6.38 -2.23
CA CYS A 333 4.61 5.93 -3.36
C CYS A 333 5.50 7.10 -3.78
N TYR A 334 6.74 6.81 -4.13
CA TYR A 334 7.76 7.82 -4.35
C TYR A 334 8.38 7.69 -5.73
N LEU A 335 8.31 8.77 -6.51
CA LEU A 335 8.85 8.83 -7.86
C LEU A 335 10.14 9.65 -7.86
N PHE A 336 11.18 9.13 -8.50
CA PHE A 336 12.45 9.81 -8.66
C PHE A 336 12.77 10.00 -10.15
N ASN A 337 12.91 11.26 -10.55
CA ASN A 337 13.39 11.64 -11.88
C ASN A 337 14.92 11.71 -11.85
N THR A 338 15.56 10.69 -12.44
CA THR A 338 17.01 10.52 -12.29
C THR A 338 17.79 10.99 -13.51
N ASP A 339 18.97 11.57 -13.26
CA ASP A 339 19.97 11.97 -14.24
C ASP A 339 21.27 11.26 -13.91
N MET A 340 21.65 10.30 -14.77
CA MET A 340 22.86 9.49 -14.61
C MET A 340 24.15 10.29 -14.81
N GLY A 341 24.08 11.58 -15.14
CA GLY A 341 25.23 12.45 -15.38
C GLY A 341 25.96 12.13 -16.69
N THR A 342 25.35 11.33 -17.57
CA THR A 342 25.92 10.98 -18.86
C THR A 342 25.48 11.98 -19.93
N ARG A 343 26.17 11.97 -21.09
CA ARG A 343 25.75 12.79 -22.23
C ARG A 343 24.49 12.28 -22.91
N ASN A 344 24.15 11.01 -22.72
CA ASN A 344 23.02 10.36 -23.37
C ASN A 344 21.84 10.37 -22.42
N ARG A 345 20.85 11.24 -22.68
CA ARG A 345 19.63 11.32 -21.87
C ARG A 345 18.82 10.02 -21.82
N ARG A 346 19.08 9.05 -22.71
CA ARG A 346 18.45 7.72 -22.63
C ARG A 346 19.01 6.85 -21.51
N ASP A 347 20.10 7.28 -20.86
CA ASP A 347 20.63 6.59 -19.69
C ASP A 347 19.87 7.00 -18.42
N ASN A 348 19.20 8.16 -18.44
CA ASN A 348 18.34 8.63 -17.36
C ASN A 348 17.20 7.65 -17.12
N ARG A 349 16.76 7.57 -15.88
CA ARG A 349 15.72 6.62 -15.46
C ARG A 349 14.62 7.28 -14.67
N LEU A 350 13.44 6.72 -14.75
CA LEU A 350 12.35 6.98 -13.82
C LEU A 350 12.23 5.82 -12.83
N VAL A 351 12.45 6.10 -11.54
CA VAL A 351 12.47 5.08 -10.49
C VAL A 351 11.25 5.27 -9.58
N LEU A 352 10.49 4.20 -9.35
CA LEU A 352 9.32 4.19 -8.47
C LEU A 352 9.58 3.29 -7.26
N LEU A 353 9.48 3.85 -6.05
CA LEU A 353 9.48 3.08 -4.80
C LEU A 353 8.04 2.85 -4.34
N ASP A 354 7.70 1.56 -4.22
CA ASP A 354 6.37 0.99 -3.99
C ASP A 354 5.31 1.39 -5.03
N THR A 355 4.26 0.58 -5.12
CA THR A 355 3.20 0.67 -6.16
C THR A 355 1.78 0.68 -5.57
N GLY A 356 1.66 0.84 -4.26
CA GLY A 356 0.36 1.05 -3.61
C GLY A 356 -0.60 -0.15 -3.70
N TRP A 357 -1.89 0.11 -3.52
CA TRP A 357 -2.96 -0.89 -3.45
C TRP A 357 -3.44 -1.38 -4.83
N PRO A 358 -3.81 -2.68 -4.98
CA PRO A 358 -4.15 -3.30 -6.26
C PRO A 358 -5.39 -2.71 -6.96
N ASN A 359 -6.26 -2.02 -6.23
CA ASN A 359 -7.48 -1.40 -6.79
C ASN A 359 -7.36 0.11 -6.96
N SER A 360 -6.14 0.65 -6.87
CA SER A 360 -5.83 2.08 -6.86
C SER A 360 -4.89 2.52 -7.97
N GLY A 361 -4.55 1.66 -8.95
CA GLY A 361 -3.65 2.02 -10.06
C GLY A 361 -4.08 3.30 -10.77
N TYR A 362 -5.38 3.46 -11.03
CA TYR A 362 -5.95 4.64 -11.70
C TYR A 362 -5.51 5.99 -11.09
N GLN A 363 -5.36 6.08 -9.76
CA GLN A 363 -4.93 7.31 -9.11
C GLN A 363 -3.42 7.47 -9.14
N TYR A 364 -2.64 6.40 -8.94
CA TYR A 364 -1.18 6.47 -8.98
C TYR A 364 -0.66 6.88 -10.37
N TRP A 365 -1.25 6.34 -11.44
CA TRP A 365 -0.90 6.71 -12.82
C TRP A 365 -1.22 8.17 -13.13
N LYS A 366 -2.39 8.65 -12.69
CA LYS A 366 -2.75 10.07 -12.84
C LYS A 366 -1.90 10.99 -11.97
N ASN A 367 -1.42 10.50 -10.84
CA ASN A 367 -0.50 11.23 -9.99
C ASN A 367 0.87 11.39 -10.66
N ILE A 368 1.40 10.32 -11.26
CA ILE A 368 2.63 10.37 -12.07
C ILE A 368 2.46 11.31 -13.27
N GLU A 369 1.33 11.22 -14.00
CA GLU A 369 1.00 12.14 -15.10
C GLU A 369 0.93 13.60 -14.65
N ALA A 370 0.32 13.88 -13.49
CA ALA A 370 0.20 15.22 -12.95
C ALA A 370 1.56 15.83 -12.56
N MET A 371 2.58 15.00 -12.29
CA MET A 371 3.97 15.44 -12.10
C MET A 371 4.75 15.56 -13.42
N GLY A 372 4.12 15.29 -14.56
CA GLY A 372 4.68 15.51 -15.89
C GLY A 372 5.35 14.28 -16.52
N PHE A 373 5.13 13.08 -15.96
CA PHE A 373 5.74 11.83 -16.44
C PHE A 373 4.69 10.85 -16.97
N ASP A 374 5.03 10.04 -17.97
CA ASP A 374 4.20 8.88 -18.33
C ASP A 374 4.57 7.71 -17.41
N PRO A 375 3.62 7.07 -16.69
CA PRO A 375 3.92 5.88 -15.89
C PRO A 375 4.50 4.72 -16.72
N ARG A 376 4.33 4.71 -18.05
CA ARG A 376 4.98 3.74 -18.94
C ARG A 376 6.48 3.94 -19.09
N ASP A 377 6.99 5.11 -18.73
CA ASP A 377 8.43 5.43 -18.79
C ASP A 377 9.16 5.00 -17.50
N ILE A 378 8.49 4.30 -16.57
CA ILE A 378 9.14 3.76 -15.37
C ILE A 378 10.12 2.65 -15.75
N ASP A 379 11.39 2.83 -15.37
CA ASP A 379 12.49 1.91 -15.69
C ASP A 379 12.77 0.91 -14.56
N ASP A 380 12.60 1.34 -13.31
CA ASP A 380 12.87 0.56 -12.10
C ASP A 380 11.71 0.70 -11.10
N ILE A 381 11.21 -0.43 -10.62
CA ILE A 381 10.29 -0.51 -9.48
C ILE A 381 11.05 -1.13 -8.32
N ILE A 382 11.08 -0.44 -7.18
CA ILE A 382 11.70 -0.90 -5.95
C ILE A 382 10.59 -1.18 -4.94
N MET A 383 10.60 -2.36 -4.34
CA MET A 383 9.66 -2.74 -3.29
C MET A 383 10.34 -2.70 -1.92
N ALA A 384 9.70 -2.07 -0.95
CA ALA A 384 10.22 -2.04 0.42
C ALA A 384 9.96 -3.36 1.18
N HIS A 385 8.81 -4.00 0.95
CA HIS A 385 8.44 -5.28 1.55
C HIS A 385 7.25 -5.97 0.86
N GLY A 386 7.00 -7.23 1.21
CA GLY A 386 6.06 -8.14 0.54
C GLY A 386 4.60 -8.05 0.97
N HIS A 387 4.05 -6.85 1.26
CA HIS A 387 2.62 -6.67 1.51
C HIS A 387 1.88 -5.98 0.34
N GLY A 388 0.63 -6.38 0.13
CA GLY A 388 -0.14 -6.05 -1.08
C GLY A 388 -0.54 -4.60 -1.22
N ASP A 389 -0.41 -3.81 -0.16
CA ASP A 389 -0.52 -2.36 -0.18
C ASP A 389 0.74 -1.66 -0.71
N HIS A 390 1.86 -2.38 -0.86
CA HIS A 390 3.12 -1.85 -1.41
C HIS A 390 3.46 -2.41 -2.81
N TYR A 391 3.00 -3.60 -3.16
CA TYR A 391 3.20 -4.18 -4.50
C TYR A 391 1.93 -4.28 -5.36
N GLY A 392 0.78 -3.86 -4.81
CA GLY A 392 -0.54 -4.24 -5.34
C GLY A 392 -0.77 -3.93 -6.81
N THR A 393 -0.21 -2.84 -7.33
CA THR A 393 -0.33 -2.47 -8.75
C THR A 393 0.90 -2.82 -9.59
N THR A 394 1.90 -3.50 -9.03
CA THR A 394 3.14 -3.87 -9.74
C THR A 394 2.84 -4.66 -11.02
N VAL A 395 1.97 -5.68 -10.94
CA VAL A 395 1.61 -6.50 -12.12
C VAL A 395 0.86 -5.68 -13.17
N GLU A 396 -0.05 -4.80 -12.74
CA GLU A 396 -0.78 -3.88 -13.63
C GLU A 396 0.20 -2.95 -14.37
N LEU A 397 1.14 -2.34 -13.65
CA LEU A 397 2.14 -1.43 -14.21
C LEU A 397 3.07 -2.13 -15.19
N VAL A 398 3.61 -3.29 -14.80
CA VAL A 398 4.49 -4.10 -15.66
C VAL A 398 3.76 -4.46 -16.96
N THR A 399 2.52 -4.93 -16.86
CA THR A 399 1.70 -5.28 -18.03
C THR A 399 1.48 -4.07 -18.94
N MET A 400 1.15 -2.91 -18.36
CA MET A 400 0.95 -1.67 -19.10
C MET A 400 2.21 -1.21 -19.85
N ILE A 401 3.39 -1.30 -19.21
CA ILE A 401 4.69 -0.95 -19.80
C ILE A 401 5.02 -1.91 -20.97
N GLU A 402 4.86 -3.20 -20.76
CA GLU A 402 5.25 -4.22 -21.74
C GLU A 402 4.33 -4.27 -22.95
N ASN A 403 3.03 -4.07 -22.75
CA ASN A 403 2.10 -3.95 -23.87
C ASN A 403 2.42 -2.72 -24.74
N ALA A 404 3.00 -1.67 -24.16
CA ALA A 404 3.51 -0.51 -24.89
C ALA A 404 4.86 -0.77 -25.60
N GLY A 405 5.46 -1.95 -25.40
CA GLY A 405 6.77 -2.33 -25.93
C GLY A 405 7.96 -1.88 -25.06
N GLY A 406 7.68 -1.39 -23.85
CA GLY A 406 8.68 -1.04 -22.85
C GLY A 406 9.17 -2.25 -22.05
N SER A 407 10.04 -1.99 -21.07
CA SER A 407 10.53 -2.99 -20.13
C SER A 407 10.83 -2.34 -18.80
N VAL A 408 10.62 -3.05 -17.69
CA VAL A 408 10.85 -2.55 -16.34
C VAL A 408 11.60 -3.59 -15.50
N ARG A 409 12.49 -3.12 -14.64
CA ARG A 409 13.20 -3.94 -13.65
C ARG A 409 12.49 -3.90 -12.31
N LEU A 410 12.39 -5.05 -11.67
CA LEU A 410 11.81 -5.18 -10.33
C LEU A 410 12.93 -5.45 -9.33
N HIS A 411 12.98 -4.68 -8.26
CA HIS A 411 13.90 -4.87 -7.14
C HIS A 411 13.09 -5.18 -5.89
N SER A 412 13.40 -6.26 -5.19
CA SER A 412 12.65 -6.65 -4.00
C SER A 412 13.55 -7.28 -2.93
N PRO A 413 13.14 -7.27 -1.66
CA PRO A 413 13.88 -7.97 -0.63
C PRO A 413 13.84 -9.48 -0.88
N ARG A 414 15.02 -10.11 -0.90
CA ARG A 414 15.12 -11.55 -1.16
C ARG A 414 14.29 -12.35 -0.17
N GLU A 415 14.34 -12.00 1.10
CA GLU A 415 13.70 -12.74 2.19
C GLU A 415 12.17 -12.68 2.10
N ASP A 416 11.60 -11.62 1.53
CA ASP A 416 10.16 -11.54 1.28
C ASP A 416 9.72 -12.34 0.06
N ILE A 417 10.62 -12.55 -0.89
CA ILE A 417 10.37 -13.41 -2.04
C ILE A 417 10.59 -14.87 -1.66
N VAL A 418 11.78 -15.26 -1.19
CA VAL A 418 12.17 -16.67 -1.02
C VAL A 418 12.00 -17.21 0.40
N GLY A 419 11.76 -16.34 1.39
CA GLY A 419 11.79 -16.70 2.81
C GLY A 419 13.21 -16.63 3.39
N LEU A 420 13.32 -16.78 4.71
CA LEU A 420 14.61 -16.81 5.40
C LEU A 420 14.94 -18.24 5.87
N GLY A 421 15.93 -18.84 5.22
CA GLY A 421 16.42 -20.18 5.51
C GLY A 421 17.62 -20.23 6.46
N GLN A 422 18.44 -19.17 6.49
CA GLN A 422 19.59 -19.03 7.39
C GLN A 422 19.79 -17.55 7.72
N ASP A 423 20.21 -17.24 8.95
CA ASP A 423 20.61 -15.87 9.34
C ASP A 423 22.08 -15.56 8.96
N ALA A 424 22.58 -14.37 9.32
CA ALA A 424 23.91 -13.92 8.91
C ALA A 424 25.07 -14.68 9.61
N VAL A 425 24.78 -15.40 10.70
CA VAL A 425 25.78 -16.23 11.41
C VAL A 425 25.63 -17.73 11.13
N GLY A 426 24.69 -18.10 10.24
CA GLY A 426 24.51 -19.47 9.75
C GLY A 426 23.52 -20.32 10.55
N ASN A 427 22.75 -19.76 11.49
CA ASN A 427 21.67 -20.51 12.14
C ASN A 427 20.56 -20.80 11.12
N THR A 428 20.08 -22.04 11.09
CA THR A 428 19.10 -22.50 10.11
C THR A 428 17.67 -22.28 10.60
N TRP A 429 16.82 -21.75 9.73
CA TRP A 429 15.44 -21.35 9.99
C TRP A 429 14.49 -21.77 8.86
N ASN A 430 13.20 -21.68 9.13
CA ASN A 430 12.16 -21.87 8.12
C ASN A 430 11.11 -20.77 8.29
N LEU A 431 11.50 -19.53 7.99
CA LEU A 431 10.56 -18.40 7.97
C LEU A 431 10.01 -18.24 6.56
N PRO A 432 8.68 -18.37 6.37
CA PRO A 432 8.08 -18.27 5.05
C PRO A 432 8.23 -16.86 4.48
N PRO A 433 8.24 -16.72 3.14
CA PRO A 433 8.20 -15.41 2.49
C PRO A 433 6.93 -14.63 2.84
N ALA A 434 7.01 -13.30 2.80
CA ALA A 434 5.84 -12.43 2.94
C ALA A 434 5.05 -12.31 1.63
N LEU A 435 5.72 -12.33 0.48
CA LEU A 435 5.05 -12.24 -0.81
C LEU A 435 4.21 -13.51 -1.05
N PRO A 436 2.89 -13.39 -1.30
CA PRO A 436 2.02 -14.54 -1.54
C PRO A 436 2.50 -15.41 -2.70
N ALA A 437 2.27 -16.72 -2.60
CA ALA A 437 2.64 -17.67 -3.65
C ALA A 437 1.89 -17.44 -4.98
N SER A 438 0.76 -16.72 -4.96
CA SER A 438 0.01 -16.32 -6.15
C SER A 438 0.71 -15.27 -6.99
N GLU A 439 1.64 -14.50 -6.42
CA GLU A 439 2.36 -13.43 -7.11
C GLU A 439 3.58 -13.99 -7.86
N THR A 440 3.32 -14.87 -8.84
CA THR A 440 4.37 -15.59 -9.58
C THR A 440 5.22 -14.66 -10.44
N LEU A 441 4.61 -13.67 -11.11
CA LEU A 441 5.34 -12.74 -11.98
C LEU A 441 6.38 -11.94 -11.21
N ILE A 442 6.00 -11.37 -10.06
CA ILE A 442 6.92 -10.59 -9.21
C ILE A 442 8.06 -11.51 -8.76
N ARG A 443 7.72 -12.67 -8.21
CA ARG A 443 8.68 -13.67 -7.72
C ARG A 443 9.69 -14.12 -8.78
N GLU A 444 9.26 -14.31 -10.02
CA GLU A 444 10.11 -14.79 -11.12
C GLU A 444 11.01 -13.70 -11.70
N ARG A 445 10.66 -12.42 -11.51
CA ARG A 445 11.33 -11.28 -12.15
C ARG A 445 12.08 -10.35 -11.21
N SER A 446 11.88 -10.46 -9.91
CA SER A 446 12.59 -9.61 -8.95
C SER A 446 14.09 -9.93 -8.91
N ASP A 447 14.89 -8.92 -9.23
CA ASP A 447 16.25 -8.83 -8.75
C ASP A 447 16.23 -8.52 -7.24
N PHE A 448 17.20 -9.04 -6.51
CA PHE A 448 17.24 -8.87 -5.05
C PHE A 448 18.03 -7.63 -4.65
N LEU A 449 17.50 -6.90 -3.68
CA LEU A 449 18.23 -5.80 -3.04
C LEU A 449 19.53 -6.30 -2.43
N VAL A 450 20.61 -5.55 -2.65
CA VAL A 450 21.90 -5.75 -1.97
C VAL A 450 21.97 -4.73 -0.84
N TYR A 451 21.84 -5.20 0.39
CA TYR A 451 21.82 -4.33 1.56
C TYR A 451 23.17 -3.64 1.79
N ASP A 452 23.13 -2.44 2.38
CA ASP A 452 24.30 -1.62 2.73
C ASP A 452 25.16 -1.18 1.52
N GLU A 453 24.64 -1.35 0.30
CA GLU A 453 25.24 -0.87 -0.94
C GLU A 453 24.34 0.14 -1.66
N TRP A 454 24.92 1.24 -2.13
CA TRP A 454 24.16 2.28 -2.84
C TRP A 454 23.69 1.79 -4.21
N MET A 455 22.38 1.82 -4.44
CA MET A 455 21.78 1.84 -5.76
C MET A 455 21.96 3.25 -6.34
N ASP A 456 22.94 3.42 -7.24
CA ASP A 456 23.31 4.73 -7.78
C ASP A 456 22.60 5.02 -9.10
N PHE A 457 21.74 6.05 -9.09
CA PHE A 457 21.03 6.59 -10.24
C PHE A 457 21.50 8.03 -10.58
N GLY A 458 22.75 8.35 -10.27
CA GLY A 458 23.38 9.63 -10.56
C GLY A 458 22.99 10.74 -9.59
N ASN A 459 22.04 11.61 -9.95
CA ASN A 459 21.54 12.66 -9.07
C ASN A 459 20.74 12.12 -7.87
N VAL A 460 20.30 10.86 -7.93
CA VAL A 460 19.59 10.14 -6.86
C VAL A 460 20.33 8.85 -6.52
N ARG A 461 20.46 8.54 -5.23
CA ARG A 461 21.01 7.26 -4.74
C ARG A 461 20.13 6.70 -3.64
N LEU A 462 19.95 5.39 -3.60
CA LEU A 462 19.14 4.70 -2.57
C LEU A 462 20.00 3.64 -1.88
N MET A 463 20.09 3.69 -0.56
CA MET A 463 20.77 2.67 0.25
C MET A 463 19.73 1.77 0.90
N PRO A 464 19.42 0.57 0.38
CA PRO A 464 18.63 -0.41 1.09
C PRO A 464 19.34 -0.89 2.36
N LEU A 465 18.63 -0.95 3.48
CA LEU A 465 19.09 -1.38 4.78
C LEU A 465 18.15 -2.48 5.27
N TRP A 466 18.68 -3.66 5.60
CA TRP A 466 17.85 -4.77 6.05
C TRP A 466 17.29 -4.47 7.46
N SER A 467 15.97 -4.40 7.56
CA SER A 467 15.26 -4.05 8.80
C SER A 467 14.06 -4.99 9.04
N PRO A 468 14.29 -6.30 9.21
CA PRO A 468 13.23 -7.29 9.33
C PRO A 468 12.45 -7.14 10.64
N GLY A 469 11.21 -7.62 10.64
CA GLY A 469 10.34 -7.62 11.80
C GLY A 469 8.87 -7.63 11.39
N HIS A 470 8.46 -6.59 10.66
CA HIS A 470 7.13 -6.53 10.04
C HIS A 470 6.94 -7.63 8.99
N THR A 471 7.96 -7.81 8.16
CA THR A 471 8.15 -8.96 7.28
C THR A 471 9.58 -9.50 7.43
N PRO A 472 9.89 -10.73 6.98
CA PRO A 472 11.26 -11.25 6.97
C PRO A 472 12.24 -10.43 6.12
N GLY A 473 11.76 -9.73 5.09
CA GLY A 473 12.57 -8.96 4.16
C GLY A 473 12.44 -7.45 4.24
N SER A 474 11.63 -6.90 5.15
CA SER A 474 11.43 -5.44 5.26
C SER A 474 12.74 -4.66 5.12
N ALA A 475 12.80 -3.78 4.12
CA ALA A 475 13.97 -2.97 3.79
C ALA A 475 13.69 -1.49 4.03
N SER A 476 14.47 -0.89 4.91
CA SER A 476 14.54 0.56 5.10
C SER A 476 15.47 1.18 4.06
N PHE A 477 15.37 2.49 3.84
CA PHE A 477 16.21 3.17 2.87
C PHE A 477 16.71 4.50 3.41
N VAL A 478 17.93 4.86 2.99
CA VAL A 478 18.36 6.25 2.92
C VAL A 478 18.35 6.68 1.47
N PHE A 479 17.62 7.73 1.16
CA PHE A 479 17.69 8.38 -0.14
C PHE A 479 18.70 9.51 -0.07
N GLU A 480 19.51 9.67 -1.10
CA GLU A 480 20.31 10.86 -1.30
C GLU A 480 19.92 11.51 -2.62
N VAL A 481 19.35 12.71 -2.53
CA VAL A 481 18.74 13.42 -3.66
C VAL A 481 19.45 14.74 -3.86
N LYS A 482 19.97 14.98 -5.06
CA LYS A 482 20.58 16.25 -5.42
C LYS A 482 19.49 17.30 -5.73
N ASP A 483 19.49 18.40 -5.01
CA ASP A 483 18.66 19.57 -5.30
C ASP A 483 19.22 20.30 -6.54
N PRO A 484 18.46 20.42 -7.64
CA PRO A 484 18.94 21.07 -8.85
C PRO A 484 19.13 22.59 -8.69
N ARG A 485 18.54 23.22 -7.67
CA ARG A 485 18.59 24.67 -7.46
C ARG A 485 19.94 25.14 -6.97
N ASP A 486 20.57 24.38 -6.06
CA ASP A 486 21.87 24.74 -5.46
C ASP A 486 22.92 23.62 -5.54
N GLY A 487 22.56 22.44 -6.04
CA GLY A 487 23.44 21.30 -6.23
C GLY A 487 23.74 20.49 -4.98
N LYS A 488 23.18 20.83 -3.81
CA LYS A 488 23.40 20.08 -2.57
C LYS A 488 22.69 18.73 -2.61
N ARG A 489 23.27 17.75 -1.92
CA ARG A 489 22.65 16.45 -1.71
C ARG A 489 21.93 16.47 -0.36
N LEU A 490 20.63 16.20 -0.40
CA LEU A 490 19.75 16.09 0.75
C LEU A 490 19.50 14.61 1.03
N THR A 491 19.42 14.25 2.30
CA THR A 491 19.17 12.86 2.72
C THR A 491 17.79 12.67 3.33
N PHE A 492 17.13 11.57 3.00
CA PHE A 492 15.80 11.21 3.50
C PHE A 492 15.81 9.80 4.06
N GLY A 493 15.31 9.63 5.27
CA GLY A 493 15.11 8.32 5.88
C GLY A 493 13.73 7.76 5.52
N TYR A 494 13.68 6.47 5.22
CA TYR A 494 12.47 5.70 4.98
C TYR A 494 12.56 4.39 5.77
N MET A 495 11.65 4.15 6.71
CA MET A 495 11.63 2.87 7.43
C MET A 495 10.64 1.92 6.75
N GLY A 496 11.13 0.87 6.11
CA GLY A 496 10.30 -0.12 5.42
C GLY A 496 9.69 -1.12 6.40
N GLY A 497 8.40 -1.39 6.25
CA GLY A 497 7.64 -2.23 7.16
C GLY A 497 7.51 -1.62 8.55
N TYR A 498 7.12 -0.35 8.68
CA TYR A 498 6.96 0.36 9.97
C TYR A 498 5.67 -0.05 10.72
N GLY A 499 4.87 -0.93 10.13
CA GLY A 499 3.69 -1.49 10.77
C GLY A 499 4.08 -2.43 11.92
N TRP A 500 3.64 -2.12 13.14
CA TRP A 500 3.82 -3.01 14.28
C TRP A 500 2.68 -4.03 14.39
N SER A 501 2.94 -5.26 13.96
CA SER A 501 2.01 -6.39 14.04
C SER A 501 2.79 -7.71 14.03
N PRO A 502 2.40 -8.72 14.82
CA PRO A 502 1.28 -8.76 15.76
C PRO A 502 1.59 -8.08 17.11
N LYS A 503 0.59 -7.35 17.64
CA LYS A 503 0.70 -6.59 18.89
C LYS A 503 0.65 -7.45 20.15
N ILE A 504 0.23 -8.71 20.04
CA ILE A 504 0.12 -9.70 21.13
C ILE A 504 1.23 -10.75 20.98
N VAL A 505 1.85 -11.16 22.07
CA VAL A 505 2.87 -12.23 22.13
C VAL A 505 2.25 -13.58 21.76
N SER A 506 2.92 -14.33 20.90
CA SER A 506 2.56 -15.71 20.57
C SER A 506 3.82 -16.58 20.46
N PRO A 507 3.68 -17.93 20.49
CA PRO A 507 4.81 -18.84 20.31
C PRO A 507 5.55 -18.69 18.98
N THR A 508 4.93 -18.05 17.97
CA THR A 508 5.44 -18.02 16.59
C THR A 508 5.89 -16.64 16.13
N ASN A 509 5.70 -15.59 16.93
CA ASN A 509 6.01 -14.21 16.52
C ASN A 509 7.18 -13.58 17.29
N GLY A 510 7.76 -14.28 18.26
CA GLY A 510 8.75 -13.71 19.17
C GLY A 510 9.92 -13.00 18.49
N TRP A 511 10.43 -13.51 17.37
CA TRP A 511 11.51 -12.86 16.63
C TRP A 511 11.09 -11.51 16.06
N GLN A 512 9.86 -11.39 15.54
CA GLN A 512 9.31 -10.12 15.06
C GLN A 512 9.24 -9.12 16.22
N ARG A 513 8.94 -9.61 17.43
CA ARG A 513 8.83 -8.80 18.62
C ARG A 513 10.13 -8.21 19.12
N LEU A 514 11.24 -8.93 19.02
CA LEU A 514 12.54 -8.36 19.39
C LEU A 514 13.24 -7.69 18.20
N GLY A 515 13.12 -8.27 17.00
CA GLY A 515 13.76 -7.79 15.78
C GLY A 515 13.22 -6.44 15.31
N PHE A 516 11.91 -6.19 15.39
CA PHE A 516 11.33 -4.92 14.98
C PHE A 516 11.88 -3.71 15.76
N PRO A 517 11.79 -3.65 17.12
CA PRO A 517 12.35 -2.54 17.87
C PRO A 517 13.88 -2.51 17.84
N TYR A 518 14.55 -3.66 17.74
CA TYR A 518 16.00 -3.69 17.53
C TYR A 518 16.39 -2.96 16.24
N ASN A 519 15.67 -3.19 15.13
CA ASN A 519 15.94 -2.52 13.87
C ASN A 519 15.60 -1.01 13.91
N LEU A 520 14.56 -0.60 14.63
CA LEU A 520 14.31 0.83 14.87
C LEU A 520 15.46 1.48 15.65
N ALA A 521 15.92 0.84 16.73
CA ALA A 521 17.02 1.34 17.53
C ALA A 521 18.35 1.36 16.76
N TRP A 522 18.60 0.35 15.92
CA TRP A 522 19.75 0.31 15.02
C TRP A 522 19.71 1.45 14.00
N LEU A 523 18.56 1.74 13.41
CA LEU A 523 18.39 2.88 12.51
C LEU A 523 18.58 4.22 13.22
N GLN A 524 18.11 4.37 14.47
CA GLN A 524 18.39 5.55 15.30
C GLN A 524 19.89 5.70 15.57
N GLN A 525 20.61 4.60 15.77
CA GLN A 525 22.04 4.61 16.12
C GLN A 525 22.94 4.90 14.91
N ARG A 526 22.61 4.34 13.75
CA ARG A 526 23.50 4.29 12.58
C ARG A 526 23.14 5.27 11.46
N VAL A 527 21.91 5.80 11.45
CA VAL A 527 21.40 6.59 10.33
C VAL A 527 20.93 7.97 10.81
N ALA A 528 21.42 9.02 10.17
CA ALA A 528 21.09 10.41 10.49
C ALA A 528 20.75 11.20 9.21
N PRO A 529 19.57 10.95 8.61
CA PRO A 529 19.14 11.69 7.43
C PRO A 529 18.65 13.08 7.80
N ASP A 530 18.67 14.00 6.85
CA ASP A 530 18.15 15.36 7.04
C ASP A 530 16.64 15.31 7.30
N TYR A 531 15.90 14.55 6.49
CA TYR A 531 14.44 14.52 6.48
C TYR A 531 13.86 13.11 6.62
N VAL A 532 12.56 13.02 6.90
CA VAL A 532 11.81 11.76 7.02
C VAL A 532 10.82 11.61 5.87
N THR A 533 10.71 10.38 5.39
CA THR A 533 9.65 9.92 4.49
C THR A 533 8.98 8.69 5.10
N GLY A 534 7.65 8.66 5.09
CA GLY A 534 6.88 7.53 5.61
C GLY A 534 6.41 6.61 4.48
N GLN A 535 6.14 5.34 4.75
CA GLN A 535 5.48 4.46 3.77
C GLN A 535 3.95 4.58 3.83
N HIS A 536 3.42 5.07 4.95
CA HIS A 536 2.01 5.40 5.10
C HIS A 536 1.88 6.79 5.68
N ALA A 537 0.84 7.50 5.25
CA ALA A 537 0.58 8.86 5.71
C ALA A 537 0.19 8.93 7.20
N ASN A 538 -0.24 7.81 7.80
CA ASN A 538 -0.47 7.69 9.24
C ASN A 538 0.80 7.34 10.05
N GLN A 539 1.99 7.42 9.46
CA GLN A 539 3.26 7.17 10.14
C GLN A 539 4.09 8.46 10.27
N PHE A 540 4.17 9.22 9.20
CA PHE A 540 4.77 10.55 9.15
C PHE A 540 3.92 11.47 8.27
N PRO A 541 3.61 12.71 8.68
CA PRO A 541 2.48 13.48 8.16
C PRO A 541 2.81 14.26 6.87
N LEU A 542 3.45 13.64 5.87
CA LEU A 542 3.85 14.33 4.62
C LEU A 542 2.65 14.92 3.88
N VAL A 543 1.53 14.20 3.83
CA VAL A 543 0.33 14.65 3.14
C VAL A 543 -0.27 15.85 3.87
N GLU A 544 -0.35 15.83 5.20
CA GLU A 544 -0.78 16.98 6.01
C GLU A 544 0.15 18.18 5.85
N ILE A 545 1.47 17.98 5.89
CA ILE A 545 2.47 19.04 5.68
C ILE A 545 2.24 19.70 4.33
N TYR A 546 2.04 18.92 3.27
CA TYR A 546 1.78 19.44 1.94
C TYR A 546 0.43 20.18 1.88
N GLN A 547 -0.65 19.65 2.45
CA GLN A 547 -1.95 20.33 2.45
C GLN A 547 -1.91 21.65 3.24
N ALA A 548 -1.17 21.69 4.36
CA ALA A 548 -0.93 22.91 5.13
C ALA A 548 -0.09 23.93 4.34
N LEU A 549 0.95 23.48 3.63
CA LEU A 549 1.74 24.30 2.71
C LEU A 549 0.87 24.87 1.58
N LYS A 550 0.04 24.04 0.95
CA LYS A 550 -0.88 24.46 -0.10
C LYS A 550 -1.83 25.54 0.41
N ALA A 551 -2.39 25.39 1.61
CA ALA A 551 -3.21 26.42 2.22
C ALA A 551 -2.40 27.69 2.56
N HIS A 552 -1.14 27.59 2.99
CA HIS A 552 -0.29 28.75 3.17
C HIS A 552 -0.08 29.51 1.85
N ASN A 553 0.27 28.79 0.80
CA ASN A 553 0.56 29.34 -0.52
C ASN A 553 -0.67 29.89 -1.24
N ASN A 554 -1.86 29.32 -1.00
CA ASN A 554 -3.13 29.81 -1.53
C ASN A 554 -3.63 31.10 -0.85
N ASP A 555 -3.09 31.46 0.31
CA ASP A 555 -3.42 32.73 0.97
C ASP A 555 -2.88 33.92 0.16
N PRO A 556 -3.73 34.87 -0.30
CA PRO A 556 -3.28 36.05 -1.02
C PRO A 556 -2.21 36.86 -0.28
N ALA A 557 -2.18 36.81 1.05
CA ALA A 557 -1.15 37.48 1.87
C ALA A 557 0.26 36.91 1.65
N ASN A 558 0.37 35.67 1.17
CA ASN A 558 1.62 34.96 0.94
C ASN A 558 2.01 34.88 -0.54
N ARG A 559 1.36 35.64 -1.43
CA ARG A 559 1.63 35.63 -2.87
C ARG A 559 3.11 35.82 -3.24
N ASP A 560 3.80 36.71 -2.52
CA ASP A 560 5.22 37.03 -2.74
C ASP A 560 6.16 36.27 -1.78
N ARG A 561 5.63 35.28 -1.04
CA ARG A 561 6.34 34.51 -0.01
C ARG A 561 6.02 33.02 -0.11
N GLN A 562 5.86 32.52 -1.33
CA GLN A 562 5.57 31.12 -1.57
C GLN A 562 6.69 30.24 -1.00
N LEU A 563 6.29 29.17 -0.33
CA LEU A 563 7.19 28.18 0.26
C LEU A 563 7.21 26.91 -0.59
N THR A 564 8.31 26.17 -0.51
CA THR A 564 8.44 24.83 -1.12
C THR A 564 8.18 23.73 -0.09
N MET A 565 8.05 22.47 -0.53
CA MET A 565 7.90 21.34 0.40
C MET A 565 9.09 21.26 1.37
N LEU A 566 10.32 21.50 0.89
CA LEU A 566 11.52 21.57 1.74
C LEU A 566 11.48 22.70 2.79
N ASP A 567 10.79 23.82 2.52
CA ASP A 567 10.57 24.87 3.52
C ASP A 567 9.53 24.47 4.58
N ALA A 568 8.59 23.59 4.21
CA ALA A 568 7.52 23.09 5.06
C ALA A 568 7.99 21.94 5.96
N MET A 569 8.92 21.11 5.47
CA MET A 569 9.52 20.01 6.22
C MET A 569 10.57 20.51 7.23
N VAL A 570 10.61 19.85 8.39
CA VAL A 570 11.57 20.13 9.46
C VAL A 570 12.64 19.05 9.47
N PRO A 571 13.94 19.40 9.45
CA PRO A 571 15.00 18.41 9.53
C PRO A 571 15.15 17.83 10.94
N GLY A 572 15.74 16.64 11.06
CA GLY A 572 16.05 16.00 12.35
C GLY A 572 14.89 15.23 13.01
N GLU A 573 13.77 15.03 12.31
CA GLU A 573 12.62 14.25 12.80
C GLU A 573 12.85 12.73 12.81
N TRP A 574 13.96 12.23 12.23
CA TRP A 574 14.20 10.79 12.05
C TRP A 574 14.16 9.99 13.35
N VAL A 575 14.85 10.47 14.38
CA VAL A 575 14.88 9.79 15.68
C VAL A 575 13.49 9.77 16.32
N ASN A 576 12.80 10.91 16.33
CA ASN A 576 11.45 11.05 16.89
C ASN A 576 10.43 10.17 16.15
N TYR A 577 10.54 10.10 14.82
CA TYR A 577 9.77 9.19 13.98
C TYR A 577 9.98 7.75 14.44
N LEU A 578 11.21 7.24 14.48
CA LEU A 578 11.48 5.86 14.91
C LEU A 578 11.07 5.60 16.37
N GLU A 579 11.25 6.60 17.24
CA GLU A 579 10.96 6.50 18.67
C GLU A 579 9.48 6.23 18.94
N LYS A 580 8.59 6.83 18.15
CA LYS A 580 7.14 6.56 18.21
C LYS A 580 6.83 5.06 18.22
N ARG A 581 7.42 4.31 17.29
CA ARG A 581 7.20 2.86 17.18
C ARG A 581 8.03 2.06 18.16
N TYR A 582 9.25 2.49 18.44
CA TYR A 582 10.10 1.84 19.42
C TYR A 582 9.42 1.82 20.80
N ALA A 583 8.92 2.97 21.27
CA ALA A 583 8.21 3.08 22.53
C ALA A 583 6.92 2.24 22.55
N THR A 584 6.19 2.19 21.43
CA THR A 584 4.97 1.34 21.30
C THR A 584 5.27 -0.15 21.48
N ALA A 585 6.40 -0.63 20.95
CA ALA A 585 6.77 -2.04 21.05
C ALA A 585 7.36 -2.39 22.42
N THR A 586 8.09 -1.46 23.03
CA THR A 586 8.94 -1.75 24.19
C THR A 586 8.32 -1.36 25.53
N ASN A 587 7.62 -0.23 25.63
CA ASN A 587 7.21 0.39 26.89
C ASN A 587 5.88 -0.14 27.43
N ALA A 588 5.81 -0.41 28.74
CA ALA A 588 4.62 -0.87 29.43
C ALA A 588 3.39 0.07 29.32
N ILE A 589 3.58 1.36 28.99
CA ILE A 589 2.48 2.28 28.67
C ILE A 589 1.59 1.71 27.55
N ALA A 590 2.15 0.97 26.60
CA ALA A 590 1.39 0.35 25.53
C ALA A 590 0.38 -0.70 26.03
N ASP A 591 0.64 -1.34 27.16
CA ASP A 591 -0.24 -2.37 27.75
C ASP A 591 -1.58 -1.82 28.22
N THR A 592 -1.67 -0.50 28.37
CA THR A 592 -2.93 0.20 28.66
C THR A 592 -3.90 0.18 27.49
N GLN A 593 -3.42 -0.07 26.28
CA GLN A 593 -4.24 -0.12 25.07
C GLN A 593 -4.77 -1.54 24.83
N PRO A 594 -6.08 -1.71 24.59
CA PRO A 594 -6.64 -3.02 24.28
C PRO A 594 -5.93 -3.71 23.11
N GLY A 595 -5.44 -4.92 23.33
CA GLY A 595 -4.77 -5.73 22.30
C GLY A 595 -3.29 -5.39 22.08
N TYR A 596 -2.70 -4.52 22.90
CA TYR A 596 -1.26 -4.28 22.92
C TYR A 596 -0.61 -5.03 24.07
N GLN A 597 0.56 -5.58 23.79
CA GLN A 597 1.49 -6.13 24.77
C GLN A 597 2.86 -5.55 24.45
N SER A 598 3.55 -5.04 25.45
CA SER A 598 4.91 -4.51 25.41
C SER A 598 5.93 -5.61 25.66
N ILE A 599 7.17 -5.37 25.26
CA ILE A 599 8.28 -6.26 25.61
C ILE A 599 8.60 -6.14 27.10
N GLU A 600 8.51 -4.95 27.68
CA GLU A 600 8.75 -4.70 29.10
C GLU A 600 7.93 -5.62 30.01
N THR A 601 6.63 -5.75 29.75
CA THR A 601 5.72 -6.56 30.58
C THR A 601 5.60 -8.00 30.13
N TYR A 602 5.54 -8.25 28.82
CA TYR A 602 5.13 -9.55 28.26
C TYR A 602 6.24 -10.28 27.48
N GLY A 603 7.34 -9.61 27.19
CA GLY A 603 8.43 -10.17 26.39
C GLY A 603 8.05 -10.42 24.91
N PRO A 604 8.62 -11.47 24.28
CA PRO A 604 9.52 -12.46 24.87
C PRO A 604 10.83 -11.83 25.38
N PHE A 605 11.45 -12.46 26.37
CA PHE A 605 12.74 -12.04 26.89
C PHE A 605 13.87 -12.82 26.22
N LYS A 606 15.05 -12.22 26.16
CA LYS A 606 16.24 -12.87 25.62
C LYS A 606 16.64 -14.05 26.52
N PRO A 607 16.97 -15.23 25.97
CA PRO A 607 17.37 -16.41 26.74
C PRO A 607 18.40 -16.11 27.83
N GLY A 608 18.11 -16.52 29.05
CA GLY A 608 18.99 -16.30 30.21
C GLY A 608 18.79 -14.93 30.90
N ARG A 609 17.92 -14.07 30.36
CA ARG A 609 17.58 -12.75 30.94
C ARG A 609 16.13 -12.67 31.41
N GLU A 610 15.40 -13.78 31.50
CA GLU A 610 13.96 -13.79 31.81
C GLU A 610 13.61 -13.16 33.18
N ASN A 611 14.57 -13.13 34.10
CA ASN A 611 14.44 -12.51 35.43
C ASN A 611 15.28 -11.23 35.57
N GLY A 612 15.77 -10.68 34.45
CA GLY A 612 16.87 -9.73 34.44
C GLY A 612 18.22 -10.42 34.64
N ALA A 613 19.29 -9.64 34.54
CA ALA A 613 20.65 -10.11 34.73
C ALA A 613 21.43 -9.07 35.53
N GLN A 614 22.25 -9.51 36.49
CA GLN A 614 23.04 -8.64 37.35
C GLN A 614 24.53 -8.81 37.06
N ASP A 615 25.29 -7.74 37.27
CA ASP A 615 26.76 -7.75 37.13
C ASP A 615 27.21 -8.31 35.75
N VAL A 616 26.50 -7.90 34.69
CA VAL A 616 26.74 -8.35 33.33
C VAL A 616 27.87 -7.54 32.73
N ARG A 617 28.88 -8.22 32.21
CA ARG A 617 29.96 -7.56 31.45
C ARG A 617 29.46 -7.19 30.07
N VAL A 618 29.63 -5.93 29.69
CA VAL A 618 29.35 -5.41 28.36
C VAL A 618 30.59 -4.75 27.79
N ARG A 619 30.81 -4.90 26.49
CA ARG A 619 31.84 -4.16 25.76
C ARG A 619 31.17 -3.17 24.83
N LEU A 620 31.40 -1.88 25.03
CA LEU A 620 30.81 -0.86 24.18
C LEU A 620 31.46 -0.88 22.79
N VAL A 621 30.64 -0.90 21.75
CA VAL A 621 31.09 -0.78 20.36
C VAL A 621 31.21 0.69 19.98
N ASP A 622 30.32 1.53 20.51
CA ASP A 622 30.33 2.97 20.31
C ASP A 622 30.38 3.76 21.63
N GLY A 623 30.34 5.09 21.52
CA GLY A 623 30.33 5.98 22.68
C GLY A 623 28.94 6.19 23.29
N GLY A 624 27.89 5.57 22.73
CA GLY A 624 26.50 5.85 23.05
C GLY A 624 25.93 7.14 22.45
N GLN A 625 24.60 7.25 22.46
CA GLN A 625 23.83 8.41 22.01
C GLN A 625 22.70 8.73 22.98
N VAL A 626 22.46 10.02 23.21
CA VAL A 626 21.27 10.46 23.94
C VAL A 626 20.05 10.35 23.04
N GLN A 627 19.02 9.66 23.49
CA GLN A 627 17.72 9.57 22.84
C GLN A 627 16.70 10.39 23.60
N HIS A 628 15.90 11.15 22.86
CA HIS A 628 14.75 11.90 23.38
C HIS A 628 13.50 11.05 23.25
N GLY A 629 12.66 11.02 24.28
CA GLY A 629 11.38 10.31 24.23
C GLY A 629 10.43 10.91 23.18
N TYR A 630 9.48 10.09 22.72
CA TYR A 630 8.61 10.45 21.60
C TYR A 630 7.81 11.73 21.85
N ASP A 631 8.03 12.74 21.01
CA ASP A 631 7.18 13.92 20.89
C ASP A 631 6.17 13.72 19.75
N ARG A 632 4.88 13.71 20.12
CA ARG A 632 3.78 13.55 19.16
C ARG A 632 3.58 14.73 18.24
N ALA A 633 4.18 15.89 18.54
CA ALA A 633 4.09 17.09 17.71
C ALA A 633 5.08 17.02 16.53
N LEU A 634 4.78 16.20 15.54
CA LEU A 634 5.64 15.96 14.39
C LEU A 634 5.71 17.19 13.47
N ASN A 635 6.90 17.50 12.94
CA ASN A 635 7.11 18.55 11.95
C ASN A 635 6.59 19.93 12.40
N ARG A 636 6.93 20.33 13.64
CA ARG A 636 6.55 21.64 14.16
C ARG A 636 7.25 22.77 13.39
N ASN A 637 6.50 23.50 12.56
CA ASN A 637 7.03 24.54 11.69
C ASN A 637 6.25 25.86 11.82
N PRO A 638 6.77 26.86 12.56
CA PRO A 638 6.07 28.12 12.80
C PRO A 638 5.96 29.03 11.55
N ARG A 639 6.63 28.70 10.44
CA ARG A 639 6.48 29.45 9.17
C ARG A 639 5.11 29.24 8.53
N ILE A 640 4.44 28.13 8.84
CA ILE A 640 3.13 27.76 8.32
C ILE A 640 2.16 27.66 9.51
N PRO A 641 1.15 28.53 9.62
CA PRO A 641 0.28 28.58 10.80
C PRO A 641 -0.38 27.24 11.16
N LEU A 642 -0.78 26.44 10.17
CA LEU A 642 -1.38 25.11 10.38
C LEU A 642 -0.39 24.04 10.87
N LEU A 643 0.92 24.33 10.85
CA LEU A 643 1.99 23.46 11.34
C LEU A 643 2.69 24.03 12.57
N ALA A 644 2.24 25.18 13.10
CA ALA A 644 2.95 25.91 14.15
C ALA A 644 3.12 25.10 15.44
N ASP A 645 2.16 24.22 15.74
CA ASP A 645 2.18 23.32 16.90
C ASP A 645 2.64 21.89 16.55
N GLY A 646 2.89 21.60 15.27
CA GLY A 646 3.12 20.27 14.72
C GLY A 646 1.83 19.51 14.39
N ILE A 647 1.97 18.35 13.76
CA ILE A 647 0.86 17.44 13.44
C ILE A 647 0.95 16.24 14.37
N ASN A 648 -0.12 15.98 15.14
CA ASN A 648 -0.21 14.78 15.94
C ASN A 648 -1.01 13.70 15.21
N ILE A 649 -0.28 12.65 14.84
CA ILE A 649 -0.90 11.45 14.29
C ILE A 649 -1.43 10.61 15.44
N LYS A 650 -2.76 10.52 15.59
CA LYS A 650 -3.43 9.84 16.73
C LYS A 650 -2.94 8.41 16.98
N ILE A 651 -2.66 7.64 15.94
CA ILE A 651 -2.17 6.27 16.11
C ILE A 651 -0.86 6.29 16.90
N ASP A 652 -0.83 5.52 17.98
CA ASP A 652 0.28 5.39 18.92
C ASP A 652 0.65 6.64 19.74
N SER A 653 -0.10 7.74 19.66
CA SER A 653 0.18 8.95 20.45
C SER A 653 -0.02 8.82 21.97
N PHE A 654 -0.46 7.65 22.44
CA PHE A 654 -0.52 7.33 23.86
C PHE A 654 0.87 7.08 24.49
N VAL A 655 1.92 6.84 23.69
CA VAL A 655 3.32 6.69 24.19
C VAL A 655 4.10 8.01 24.23
N HIS A 656 3.43 9.14 24.10
CA HIS A 656 4.05 10.46 24.13
C HIS A 656 4.77 10.71 25.46
N ASP A 657 6.07 11.01 25.39
CA ASP A 657 6.95 11.28 26.54
C ASP A 657 8.06 12.27 26.17
N PRO A 658 7.74 13.55 25.94
CA PRO A 658 8.70 14.57 25.50
C PRO A 658 9.62 15.03 26.63
N ASP A 659 9.41 14.57 27.86
CA ASP A 659 10.28 14.86 29.00
C ASP A 659 11.21 13.68 29.32
N GLY A 660 11.08 12.56 28.60
CA GLY A 660 11.88 11.36 28.78
C GLY A 660 13.23 11.45 28.05
N TRP A 661 14.28 11.01 28.72
CA TRP A 661 15.63 10.95 28.14
C TRP A 661 16.25 9.58 28.41
N TYR A 662 17.04 9.11 27.46
CA TYR A 662 17.67 7.80 27.53
C TYR A 662 19.08 7.86 26.98
N VAL A 663 19.91 6.90 27.35
CA VAL A 663 21.18 6.66 26.68
C VAL A 663 21.11 5.32 25.99
N GLN A 664 21.40 5.31 24.70
CA GLN A 664 21.39 4.13 23.84
C GLN A 664 22.80 3.82 23.37
N PHE A 665 23.18 2.56 23.45
CA PHE A 665 24.51 2.06 23.10
C PHE A 665 24.41 0.94 22.10
N GLU A 666 25.37 0.89 21.18
CA GLU A 666 25.73 -0.37 20.55
C GLU A 666 26.79 -1.06 21.40
N LEU A 667 26.54 -2.32 21.77
CA LEU A 667 27.43 -3.07 22.66
C LEU A 667 27.37 -4.58 22.41
N ASP A 668 28.43 -5.25 22.82
CA ASP A 668 28.43 -6.70 23.00
C ASP A 668 28.06 -7.01 24.44
N VAL A 669 26.99 -7.76 24.66
CA VAL A 669 26.72 -8.34 25.98
C VAL A 669 27.47 -9.66 26.09
N LEU A 670 28.39 -9.76 27.05
CA LEU A 670 29.26 -10.93 27.20
C LEU A 670 28.56 -12.03 28.01
N ASP A 671 27.43 -12.53 27.50
CA ASP A 671 26.65 -13.62 28.08
C ASP A 671 26.44 -14.79 27.08
N SER A 672 25.51 -15.70 27.37
CA SER A 672 25.22 -16.85 26.50
C SER A 672 24.18 -16.56 25.40
N TYR A 673 23.66 -15.34 25.30
CA TYR A 673 22.68 -15.00 24.28
C TYR A 673 23.35 -14.84 22.91
N GLY A 674 22.93 -15.66 21.94
CA GLY A 674 23.54 -15.70 20.61
C GLY A 674 22.88 -14.80 19.56
N GLY A 675 22.03 -13.84 19.96
CA GLY A 675 21.35 -12.93 19.03
C GLY A 675 20.09 -13.51 18.34
N PHE A 676 19.51 -14.59 18.85
CA PHE A 676 18.30 -15.21 18.27
C PHE A 676 17.38 -15.85 19.32
N LEU A 677 16.10 -16.02 18.97
CA LEU A 677 15.14 -16.76 19.80
C LEU A 677 15.00 -18.22 19.32
N PRO A 678 15.28 -19.22 20.17
CA PRO A 678 15.20 -20.63 19.79
C PRO A 678 13.85 -21.02 19.20
N GLY A 679 13.86 -21.56 17.98
CA GLY A 679 12.65 -22.04 17.29
C GLY A 679 11.73 -20.94 16.75
N VAL A 680 12.01 -19.66 17.03
CA VAL A 680 11.14 -18.55 16.64
C VAL A 680 11.79 -17.65 15.59
N GLY A 681 13.11 -17.45 15.60
CA GLY A 681 13.82 -16.76 14.53
C GLY A 681 14.98 -15.87 15.00
N PRO A 682 15.71 -15.25 14.06
CA PRO A 682 16.84 -14.38 14.36
C PRO A 682 16.36 -13.03 14.92
N VAL A 683 17.23 -12.37 15.71
CA VAL A 683 16.98 -11.04 16.26
C VAL A 683 18.14 -10.12 15.85
N GLU A 684 19.27 -10.18 16.54
CA GLU A 684 20.51 -9.48 16.19
C GLU A 684 21.40 -10.28 15.24
N SER A 685 21.24 -11.61 15.22
CA SER A 685 22.00 -12.54 14.38
C SER A 685 21.72 -12.39 12.87
N ILE A 686 20.84 -11.46 12.50
CA ILE A 686 20.68 -10.96 11.13
C ILE A 686 21.88 -10.11 10.68
N ARG A 687 22.76 -9.68 11.60
CA ARG A 687 23.99 -8.94 11.30
C ARG A 687 25.24 -9.78 11.61
N PRO A 688 26.34 -9.62 10.85
CA PRO A 688 27.58 -10.37 11.09
C PRO A 688 28.26 -10.07 12.44
N GLU A 689 28.14 -8.83 12.93
CA GLU A 689 28.84 -8.38 14.14
C GLU A 689 28.17 -8.87 15.44
N VAL A 690 26.90 -9.32 15.37
CA VAL A 690 26.05 -9.75 16.50
C VAL A 690 26.10 -8.77 17.69
N THR A 691 25.88 -7.48 17.42
CA THR A 691 25.80 -6.44 18.44
C THR A 691 24.36 -6.18 18.86
N GLU A 692 24.18 -5.85 20.14
CA GLU A 692 22.90 -5.41 20.67
C GLU A 692 22.84 -3.88 20.71
N ILE A 693 21.65 -3.33 20.44
CA ILE A 693 21.34 -1.93 20.75
C ILE A 693 20.56 -1.91 22.05
N LEU A 694 21.24 -1.61 23.16
CA LEU A 694 20.61 -1.53 24.47
C LEU A 694 20.47 -0.08 24.92
N ARG A 695 19.43 0.17 25.70
CA ARG A 695 19.08 1.50 26.19
C ARG A 695 18.92 1.48 27.70
N THR A 696 19.29 2.56 28.36
CA THR A 696 19.02 2.77 29.78
C THR A 696 17.53 2.81 30.07
N GLN A 697 17.18 2.63 31.34
CA GLN A 697 15.92 3.13 31.87
C GLN A 697 15.80 4.66 31.66
N ARG A 698 14.58 5.17 31.84
CA ARG A 698 14.22 6.58 31.61
C ARG A 698 14.89 7.51 32.64
N PHE A 699 15.65 8.49 32.16
CA PHE A 699 16.10 9.65 32.93
C PHE A 699 15.05 10.75 33.00
N GLY A 700 15.14 11.60 34.02
CA GLY A 700 14.27 12.77 34.18
C GLY A 700 14.74 13.97 33.36
N SER A 701 16.00 13.99 32.90
CA SER A 701 16.54 15.08 32.12
C SER A 701 17.66 14.66 31.15
N ARG A 702 17.86 15.48 30.12
CA ARG A 702 18.98 15.35 29.18
C ARG A 702 20.34 15.38 29.89
N ALA A 703 20.49 16.22 30.91
CA ALA A 703 21.75 16.39 31.63
C ALA A 703 22.17 15.11 32.38
N GLU A 704 21.21 14.36 32.93
CA GLU A 704 21.47 13.06 33.56
C GLU A 704 21.94 12.03 32.51
N ALA A 705 21.30 11.98 31.34
CA ALA A 705 21.70 11.12 30.24
C ALA A 705 23.11 11.47 29.72
N GLU A 706 23.41 12.76 29.53
CA GLU A 706 24.74 13.24 29.11
C GLU A 706 25.83 12.96 30.16
N ALA A 707 25.49 12.97 31.46
CA ALA A 707 26.43 12.63 32.52
C ALA A 707 26.90 11.17 32.43
N VAL A 708 26.04 10.24 32.01
CA VAL A 708 26.43 8.83 31.78
C VAL A 708 27.36 8.69 30.58
N LEU A 709 27.08 9.40 29.48
CA LEU A 709 27.97 9.40 28.30
C LEU A 709 29.37 9.91 28.63
N ALA A 710 29.49 10.87 29.56
CA ALA A 710 30.77 11.43 29.97
C ALA A 710 31.65 10.44 30.77
N THR A 711 31.09 9.35 31.29
CA THR A 711 31.83 8.35 32.08
C THR A 711 32.27 7.13 31.27
N VAL A 712 31.93 7.06 29.98
CA VAL A 712 32.18 5.88 29.14
C VAL A 712 32.92 6.22 27.85
N SER A 713 33.50 5.21 27.21
CA SER A 713 34.20 5.34 25.93
C SER A 713 34.05 4.07 25.09
N ALA A 714 33.94 4.25 23.76
CA ALA A 714 33.92 3.15 22.81
C ALA A 714 35.11 2.20 23.00
N GLY A 715 34.86 0.89 22.92
CA GLY A 715 35.84 -0.17 23.17
C GLY A 715 36.08 -0.49 24.65
N GLY A 716 35.55 0.30 25.58
CA GLY A 716 35.63 0.04 27.01
C GLY A 716 34.75 -1.14 27.44
N THR A 717 35.16 -1.83 28.51
CA THR A 717 34.39 -2.89 29.15
C THR A 717 33.81 -2.38 30.47
N TYR A 718 32.53 -2.64 30.68
CA TYR A 718 31.79 -2.18 31.84
C TYR A 718 30.92 -3.29 32.42
N ARG A 719 30.48 -3.11 33.65
CA ARG A 719 29.47 -3.92 34.34
C ARG A 719 28.17 -3.14 34.44
N VAL A 720 27.08 -3.83 34.12
CA VAL A 720 25.72 -3.28 34.16
C VAL A 720 24.74 -4.30 34.71
N ASP A 721 23.65 -3.80 35.27
CA ASP A 721 22.45 -4.60 35.53
C ASP A 721 21.46 -4.40 34.38
N LEU A 722 20.77 -5.47 33.99
CA LEU A 722 19.78 -5.50 32.92
C LEU A 722 18.41 -5.93 33.44
N THR A 723 17.36 -5.24 33.02
CA THR A 723 15.97 -5.69 33.23
C THR A 723 15.66 -6.93 32.36
N PRO A 724 14.52 -7.62 32.58
CA PRO A 724 14.10 -8.70 31.68
C PRO A 724 14.02 -8.30 30.20
N ALA A 725 13.59 -7.07 29.93
CA ALA A 725 13.54 -6.50 28.59
C ALA A 725 14.90 -5.98 28.07
N SER A 726 15.99 -6.27 28.77
CA SER A 726 17.36 -5.82 28.44
C SER A 726 17.54 -4.29 28.43
N ALA A 727 16.77 -3.57 29.25
CA ALA A 727 17.09 -2.17 29.54
C ALA A 727 18.21 -2.09 30.59
N ILE A 728 19.18 -1.20 30.41
CA ILE A 728 20.26 -0.95 31.37
C ILE A 728 19.65 -0.25 32.59
N VAL A 729 19.80 -0.87 33.76
CA VAL A 729 19.22 -0.38 35.02
C VAL A 729 19.95 0.89 35.46
N ILE A 730 19.19 1.88 35.93
CA ILE A 730 19.75 3.06 36.61
C ILE A 730 19.80 2.76 38.11
N PRO A 731 20.98 2.68 38.74
CA PRO A 731 21.07 2.38 40.17
C PRO A 731 20.44 3.48 41.04
N THR A 732 19.70 3.07 42.07
CA THR A 732 19.06 4.02 43.01
C THR A 732 19.98 4.48 44.14
N ASP A 733 21.11 3.81 44.32
CA ASP A 733 22.09 4.08 45.38
C ASP A 733 23.16 5.10 44.97
N GLY A 734 23.11 5.60 43.73
CA GLY A 734 24.05 6.56 43.17
C GLY A 734 25.34 5.93 42.62
N SER A 735 25.42 4.61 42.53
CA SER A 735 26.50 3.94 41.79
C SER A 735 26.45 4.26 40.29
N PRO A 736 27.58 4.16 39.55
CA PRO A 736 27.60 4.41 38.12
C PRO A 736 26.65 3.49 37.35
N VAL A 737 25.97 4.02 36.33
CA VAL A 737 25.11 3.22 35.43
C VAL A 737 25.94 2.17 34.65
N LEU A 738 27.17 2.54 34.28
CA LEU A 738 28.17 1.63 33.72
C LEU A 738 29.42 1.71 34.60
N GLU A 739 29.70 0.65 35.35
CA GLU A 739 30.90 0.56 36.20
C GLU A 739 32.07 -0.01 35.38
N ALA A 740 33.24 0.64 35.39
CA ALA A 740 34.39 0.14 34.64
C ALA A 740 34.87 -1.22 35.21
N ASP A 741 35.08 -2.21 34.33
CA ASP A 741 35.53 -3.56 34.67
C ASP A 741 37.03 -3.68 34.96
#